data_AF-A0A3B8JVA0-F1
#
_entry.id   AF-A0A3B8JVA0-F1
#
_cell.length_a   1.000
_cell.length_b   1.000
_cell.length_c   1.000
_cell.angle_alpha   90.00
_cell.angle_beta   90.00
_cell.angle_gamma   90.00
#
_symmetry.space_group_name_H-M   'P 1'
#
loop_
_entity.id
_entity.type
_entity.pdbx_description
1 polymer ?
#
loop_
_entity_poly.entity_id
_entity_poly.type
_entity_poly.pdbx_seq_one_letter_code
_entity_poly.pdbx_strand_id
1 'polypeptide(L)'
;MSNPFPQEFIIHNQSELEDLVWEIEASTEEFSLMLARCNYANLREQLVESLRQHSALEIRDLSLKSSERALYTRIQAEVGEDPPGAMMVFGLEMVTDLEQLLSTANQVREEFRKNCPFSVVLWVTDDVLRVLVHAAPDLESWATRTHFTSPPEALHQGLQQAVDCLFSALLNPETHETFDTLRPNLDLGFFNPSEVASAIQELRSQGQELDPILQASLDFVEGLRAERPVEALKYFERSLQFWQQQESQEAEAASSASNTDNPTLREGFLLFYIGRVQYEIAASAPQTPDWEQVRQSLQQAIERFEQANRPDLVALCVPQLQRMLQKLRAWDELDAVAKKGLELHRIYGTQTRLSQDYGFLAKVALERQHWIAAQQAAQQALTELAKEPEDRLWLRGLYLLFLAQAERKLGNSETAIAQLTEADARAVSDRGYPKFAIQILKELRELYFERKQYLEAFQTKQERLSIEQQYGIRAFVGAGRLQPRRQEVVTEFQAPTAEMVAPEIVAAGRQQDLARLIERIGRLDYLLIVLHGNSGVGKSSLVNAGLVPTLKQRAIGVRDNVPVVMRVYTQWVQDLDRLLNEEQGDRRVQEQGDNQADTQHPTPNSLLEQLRQLDQRNLRTVLIFDQFEEFFFLYQKPEERKPFFEFLAQSFQILSLKVVLSLREDYLHYLLELNRLPSLVQRGIDILSRNVLYELGNFSCNDARTIIQSLTERARFYL
;
A
#
# COMPACT_ATOMS: atom_id res chain seq x y z
N MET A 1 24.63 9.78 -29.51
CA MET A 1 25.83 10.52 -29.08
C MET A 1 26.08 10.12 -27.64
N SER A 2 27.27 9.64 -27.31
CA SER A 2 27.65 9.31 -25.92
C SER A 2 27.60 10.58 -25.08
N ASN A 3 26.84 10.57 -23.98
CA ASN A 3 26.63 11.72 -23.12
C ASN A 3 27.98 12.11 -22.48
N PRO A 4 28.53 13.33 -22.67
CA PRO A 4 29.85 13.73 -22.13
C PRO A 4 29.84 14.01 -20.62
N PHE A 5 28.66 14.21 -20.03
CA PHE A 5 28.45 14.53 -18.61
C PHE A 5 29.09 13.59 -17.56
N PRO A 6 29.14 12.26 -17.75
CA PRO A 6 29.73 11.36 -16.77
C PRO A 6 31.18 11.71 -16.42
N GLN A 7 31.94 12.16 -17.42
CA GLN A 7 33.36 12.48 -17.23
C GLN A 7 33.53 13.78 -16.45
N GLU A 8 32.73 14.80 -16.73
CA GLU A 8 32.79 16.08 -16.01
C GLU A 8 32.44 15.91 -14.52
N PHE A 9 31.48 15.04 -14.20
CA PHE A 9 31.11 14.76 -12.81
C PHE A 9 32.21 14.04 -12.02
N ILE A 10 32.87 13.04 -12.61
CA ILE A 10 33.99 12.35 -11.95
C ILE A 10 35.16 13.31 -11.74
N ILE A 11 35.47 14.15 -12.73
CA ILE A 11 36.53 15.17 -12.62
C ILE A 11 36.20 16.18 -11.50
N HIS A 12 34.94 16.61 -11.39
CA HIS A 12 34.50 17.54 -10.35
C HIS A 12 34.65 16.97 -8.93
N ASN A 13 34.47 15.66 -8.74
CA ASN A 13 34.54 15.01 -7.43
C ASN A 13 35.78 14.12 -7.23
N GLN A 14 36.86 14.38 -7.99
CA GLN A 14 38.02 13.50 -7.99
C GLN A 14 38.70 13.44 -6.61
N SER A 15 38.82 14.58 -5.93
CA SER A 15 39.46 14.65 -4.60
C SER A 15 38.68 13.82 -3.57
N GLU A 16 37.36 13.98 -3.52
CA GLU A 16 36.47 13.30 -2.60
C GLU A 16 36.44 11.79 -2.85
N LEU A 17 36.54 11.38 -4.12
CA LEU A 17 36.64 9.97 -4.50
C LEU A 17 37.97 9.36 -4.05
N GLU A 18 39.09 10.06 -4.28
CA GLU A 18 40.43 9.63 -3.84
C GLU A 18 40.51 9.49 -2.31
N ASP A 19 39.92 10.44 -1.57
CA ASP A 19 39.83 10.40 -0.11
C ASP A 19 39.04 9.18 0.39
N LEU A 20 37.89 8.87 -0.25
CA LEU A 20 37.07 7.72 0.11
C LEU A 20 37.77 6.38 -0.19
N VAL A 21 38.47 6.27 -1.33
CA VAL A 21 39.28 5.09 -1.66
C VAL A 21 40.38 4.88 -0.62
N TRP A 22 41.10 5.95 -0.28
CA TRP A 22 42.16 5.90 0.72
C TRP A 22 41.64 5.44 2.08
N GLU A 23 40.48 5.92 2.51
CA GLU A 23 39.89 5.55 3.80
C GLU A 23 39.45 4.08 3.85
N ILE A 24 38.88 3.58 2.75
CA ILE A 24 38.51 2.17 2.59
C ILE A 24 39.74 1.28 2.74
N GLU A 25 40.85 1.65 2.10
CA GLU A 25 42.11 0.89 2.12
C GLU A 25 42.85 1.00 3.47
N ALA A 26 42.74 2.14 4.15
CA ALA A 26 43.34 2.36 5.46
C ALA A 26 42.66 1.53 6.57
N SER A 27 41.39 1.16 6.38
CA SER A 27 40.56 0.45 7.36
C SER A 27 40.53 -1.07 7.15
N THR A 28 41.58 -1.65 6.59
CA THR A 28 41.67 -3.08 6.30
C THR A 28 41.60 -3.94 7.56
N GLU A 29 40.79 -5.00 7.55
CA GLU A 29 40.56 -5.93 8.67
C GLU A 29 39.90 -5.32 9.93
N GLU A 30 39.49 -4.06 9.90
CA GLU A 30 38.78 -3.39 10.99
C GLU A 30 37.41 -2.87 10.53
N PHE A 31 36.47 -2.77 11.48
CA PHE A 31 35.17 -2.16 11.19
C PHE A 31 35.33 -0.64 11.06
N SER A 32 35.02 -0.11 9.88
CA SER A 32 34.84 1.32 9.64
C SER A 32 33.51 1.58 8.92
N LEU A 33 32.82 2.64 9.29
CA LEU A 33 31.55 3.03 8.69
C LEU A 33 31.75 4.34 7.92
N MET A 34 31.34 4.37 6.66
CA MET A 34 31.47 5.53 5.79
C MET A 34 30.12 5.88 5.19
N LEU A 35 29.78 7.15 5.15
CA LEU A 35 28.57 7.67 4.50
C LEU A 35 28.97 8.38 3.22
N ALA A 36 28.70 7.74 2.09
CA ALA A 36 28.88 8.32 0.76
C ALA A 36 27.58 9.03 0.36
N ARG A 37 27.52 10.35 0.55
CA ARG A 37 26.34 11.16 0.20
C ARG A 37 26.35 11.45 -1.28
N CYS A 38 25.38 10.89 -2.00
CA CYS A 38 25.13 11.19 -3.41
C CYS A 38 23.60 11.15 -3.66
N ASN A 39 23.04 12.29 -4.09
CA ASN A 39 21.60 12.40 -4.35
C ASN A 39 21.16 11.84 -5.71
N TYR A 40 22.11 11.52 -6.60
CA TYR A 40 21.82 11.21 -8.01
C TYR A 40 22.25 9.77 -8.32
N ALA A 41 21.30 8.88 -8.57
CA ALA A 41 21.57 7.46 -8.75
C ALA A 41 22.45 7.19 -9.97
N ASN A 42 22.18 7.86 -11.09
CA ASN A 42 22.97 7.73 -12.33
C ASN A 42 24.44 8.14 -12.13
N LEU A 43 24.70 9.12 -11.27
CA LEU A 43 26.06 9.58 -10.95
C LEU A 43 26.72 8.68 -9.90
N ARG A 44 25.95 8.19 -8.93
CA ARG A 44 26.39 7.20 -7.95
C ARG A 44 26.94 5.96 -8.64
N GLU A 45 26.27 5.44 -9.66
CA GLU A 45 26.76 4.27 -10.42
C GLU A 45 28.15 4.51 -11.02
N GLN A 46 28.39 5.72 -11.56
CA GLN A 46 29.68 6.09 -12.14
C GLN A 46 30.77 6.26 -11.09
N LEU A 47 30.44 6.83 -9.92
CA LEU A 47 31.36 6.91 -8.79
C LEU A 47 31.72 5.52 -8.28
N VAL A 48 30.75 4.62 -8.16
CA VAL A 48 30.97 3.24 -7.73
C VAL A 48 31.87 2.50 -8.72
N GLU A 49 31.63 2.64 -10.02
CA GLU A 49 32.49 2.03 -11.04
C GLU A 49 33.92 2.57 -10.97
N SER A 50 34.08 3.89 -10.82
CA SER A 50 35.40 4.50 -10.64
C SER A 50 36.08 4.03 -9.36
N LEU A 51 35.36 3.97 -8.23
CA LEU A 51 35.89 3.51 -6.94
C LEU A 51 36.40 2.07 -7.03
N ARG A 52 35.67 1.18 -7.73
CA ARG A 52 36.12 -0.20 -8.00
C ARG A 52 37.39 -0.28 -8.82
N GLN A 53 37.59 0.64 -9.77
CA GLN A 53 38.79 0.66 -10.61
C GLN A 53 40.02 1.15 -9.86
N HIS A 54 39.83 2.01 -8.85
CA HIS A 54 40.91 2.65 -8.10
C HIS A 54 41.24 1.95 -6.78
N SER A 55 40.34 1.12 -6.24
CA SER A 55 40.59 0.35 -5.01
C SER A 55 41.34 -0.96 -5.29
N ALA A 56 42.31 -1.28 -4.44
CA ALA A 56 43.01 -2.55 -4.46
C ALA A 56 42.26 -3.69 -3.73
N LEU A 57 41.15 -3.39 -3.05
CA LEU A 57 40.38 -4.36 -2.24
C LEU A 57 39.18 -4.95 -2.99
N GLU A 58 38.75 -6.14 -2.58
CA GLU A 58 37.47 -6.70 -3.04
C GLU A 58 36.30 -5.94 -2.39
N ILE A 59 35.48 -5.29 -3.23
CA ILE A 59 34.29 -4.56 -2.82
C ILE A 59 33.04 -5.31 -3.23
N ARG A 60 32.23 -5.72 -2.25
CA ARG A 60 30.97 -6.43 -2.44
C ARG A 60 29.77 -5.47 -2.33
N ASP A 61 28.80 -5.63 -3.23
CA ASP A 61 27.60 -4.79 -3.23
C ASP A 61 26.43 -5.48 -2.53
N LEU A 62 25.69 -4.69 -1.76
CA LEU A 62 24.45 -5.09 -1.13
C LEU A 62 23.35 -4.10 -1.48
N SER A 63 22.37 -4.54 -2.26
CA SER A 63 21.15 -3.77 -2.52
C SER A 63 20.03 -4.20 -1.57
N LEU A 64 19.46 -3.24 -0.85
CA LEU A 64 18.33 -3.46 0.07
C LEU A 64 17.00 -3.52 -0.67
N LYS A 65 16.13 -4.45 -0.26
CA LYS A 65 14.75 -4.52 -0.73
C LYS A 65 13.85 -3.62 0.12
N SER A 66 12.74 -3.16 -0.46
CA SER A 66 11.78 -2.32 0.24
C SER A 66 11.17 -2.96 1.51
N SER A 67 11.14 -4.30 1.56
CA SER A 67 10.63 -5.11 2.67
C SER A 67 11.64 -5.39 3.78
N GLU A 68 12.91 -5.00 3.63
CA GLU A 68 13.94 -5.25 4.64
C GLU A 68 13.64 -4.48 5.93
N ARG A 69 13.82 -5.15 7.09
CA ARG A 69 13.49 -4.59 8.41
C ARG A 69 14.68 -4.52 9.37
N ALA A 70 15.80 -5.18 9.04
CA ALA A 70 16.97 -5.26 9.92
C ALA A 70 18.29 -5.25 9.12
N LEU A 71 18.98 -4.11 9.13
CA LEU A 71 20.20 -3.87 8.34
C LEU A 71 21.34 -4.85 8.66
N TYR A 72 21.62 -5.05 9.95
CA TYR A 72 22.69 -5.94 10.40
C TYR A 72 22.50 -7.37 9.91
N THR A 73 21.30 -7.92 10.08
CA THR A 73 20.95 -9.29 9.65
C THR A 73 21.13 -9.44 8.15
N ARG A 74 20.73 -8.43 7.37
CA ARG A 74 20.85 -8.47 5.91
C ARG A 74 22.31 -8.42 5.45
N ILE A 75 23.15 -7.62 6.09
CA ILE A 75 24.60 -7.56 5.84
C ILE A 75 25.24 -8.91 6.16
N GLN A 76 24.98 -9.48 7.35
CA GLN A 76 25.55 -10.77 7.75
C GLN A 76 25.13 -11.91 6.82
N ALA A 77 23.89 -11.89 6.32
CA ALA A 77 23.42 -12.87 5.33
C ALA A 77 24.17 -12.77 3.99
N GLU A 78 24.63 -11.58 3.60
CA GLU A 78 25.42 -11.35 2.37
C GLU A 78 26.91 -11.71 2.55
N VAL A 79 27.43 -11.52 3.76
CA VAL A 79 28.83 -11.87 4.09
C VAL A 79 29.04 -13.38 3.98
N GLY A 80 28.15 -14.18 4.58
CA GLY A 80 28.28 -15.63 4.59
C GLY A 80 29.53 -16.09 5.36
N GLU A 81 30.31 -16.99 4.77
CA GLU A 81 31.55 -17.52 5.39
C GLU A 81 32.81 -16.72 5.04
N ASP A 82 32.77 -15.85 4.02
CA ASP A 82 33.94 -15.15 3.47
C ASP A 82 33.75 -13.61 3.47
N PRO A 83 34.39 -12.88 4.42
CA PRO A 83 34.23 -11.45 4.56
C PRO A 83 34.96 -10.68 3.44
N PRO A 84 34.30 -9.71 2.77
CA PRO A 84 34.94 -8.88 1.75
C PRO A 84 35.90 -7.87 2.38
N GLY A 85 36.77 -7.24 1.57
CA GLY A 85 37.61 -6.13 2.03
C GLY A 85 36.82 -4.85 2.33
N ALA A 86 35.74 -4.63 1.57
CA ALA A 86 34.74 -3.62 1.87
C ALA A 86 33.36 -4.02 1.32
N MET A 87 32.30 -3.45 1.91
CA MET A 87 30.92 -3.65 1.46
C MET A 87 30.23 -2.31 1.19
N MET A 88 29.66 -2.15 0.00
CA MET A 88 28.81 -1.01 -0.34
C MET A 88 27.34 -1.38 -0.20
N VAL A 89 26.57 -0.54 0.50
CA VAL A 89 25.15 -0.75 0.73
C VAL A 89 24.33 0.33 0.01
N PHE A 90 23.33 -0.12 -0.75
CA PHE A 90 22.46 0.72 -1.60
C PHE A 90 20.99 0.49 -1.28
N GLY A 91 20.12 1.45 -1.66
CA GLY A 91 18.67 1.28 -1.63
C GLY A 91 18.03 1.56 -0.27
N LEU A 92 18.72 2.28 0.62
CA LEU A 92 18.13 2.76 1.89
C LEU A 92 16.91 3.66 1.63
N GLU A 93 16.94 4.43 0.56
CA GLU A 93 15.86 5.29 0.08
C GLU A 93 14.60 4.52 -0.35
N MET A 94 14.71 3.21 -0.60
CA MET A 94 13.60 2.35 -1.05
C MET A 94 12.92 1.57 0.09
N VAL A 95 13.48 1.60 1.31
CA VAL A 95 12.98 0.85 2.47
C VAL A 95 11.69 1.49 3.00
N THR A 96 10.63 0.69 3.14
CA THR A 96 9.31 1.21 3.54
C THR A 96 9.28 1.77 4.97
N ASP A 97 10.01 1.15 5.90
CA ASP A 97 10.15 1.61 7.29
C ASP A 97 11.63 1.84 7.62
N LEU A 98 12.20 2.86 6.98
CA LEU A 98 13.61 3.23 7.14
C LEU A 98 13.95 3.61 8.59
N GLU A 99 13.04 4.29 9.29
CA GLU A 99 13.24 4.69 10.68
C GLU A 99 13.39 3.46 11.60
N GLN A 100 12.52 2.44 11.45
CA GLN A 100 12.65 1.21 12.22
C GLN A 100 13.93 0.44 11.85
N LEU A 101 14.28 0.34 10.57
CA LEU A 101 15.49 -0.37 10.13
C LEU A 101 16.75 0.25 10.73
N LEU A 102 16.86 1.59 10.70
CA LEU A 102 17.99 2.33 11.25
C LEU A 102 18.00 2.30 12.79
N SER A 103 16.85 2.42 13.45
CA SER A 103 16.75 2.28 14.91
C SER A 103 17.20 0.91 15.38
N THR A 104 16.83 -0.16 14.66
CA THR A 104 17.26 -1.52 14.95
C THR A 104 18.78 -1.67 14.76
N ALA A 105 19.34 -1.08 13.69
CA ALA A 105 20.78 -1.06 13.46
C ALA A 105 21.53 -0.33 14.60
N ASN A 106 21.00 0.78 15.09
CA ASN A 106 21.58 1.54 16.21
C ASN A 106 21.64 0.71 17.50
N GLN A 107 20.61 -0.09 17.78
CA GLN A 107 20.54 -0.95 18.96
C GLN A 107 21.59 -2.06 18.95
N VAL A 108 21.95 -2.56 17.76
CA VAL A 108 22.93 -3.65 17.58
C VAL A 108 24.27 -3.17 17.03
N ARG A 109 24.58 -1.87 17.09
CA ARG A 109 25.83 -1.30 16.51
C ARG A 109 27.11 -2.01 16.95
N GLU A 110 27.18 -2.47 18.21
CA GLU A 110 28.34 -3.19 18.74
C GLU A 110 28.55 -4.54 18.06
N GLU A 111 27.49 -5.13 17.50
CA GLU A 111 27.57 -6.37 16.73
C GLU A 111 28.19 -6.13 15.35
N PHE A 112 28.01 -4.95 14.74
CA PHE A 112 28.76 -4.58 13.52
C PHE A 112 30.25 -4.55 13.81
N ARG A 113 30.66 -3.87 14.89
CA ARG A 113 32.07 -3.76 15.27
C ARG A 113 32.74 -5.11 15.56
N LYS A 114 32.00 -6.07 16.10
CA LYS A 114 32.53 -7.41 16.43
C LYS A 114 32.58 -8.34 15.23
N ASN A 115 31.58 -8.28 14.35
CA ASN A 115 31.32 -9.32 13.36
C ASN A 115 31.49 -8.84 11.91
N CYS A 116 31.89 -7.59 11.68
CA CYS A 116 32.24 -7.05 10.37
C CYS A 116 33.68 -6.52 10.37
N PRO A 117 34.71 -7.37 10.16
CA PRO A 117 36.12 -6.96 10.10
C PRO A 117 36.47 -6.31 8.75
N PHE A 118 35.62 -5.39 8.28
CA PHE A 118 35.74 -4.72 6.98
C PHE A 118 34.97 -3.40 6.97
N SER A 119 35.30 -2.55 6.01
CA SER A 119 34.65 -1.25 5.80
C SER A 119 33.23 -1.40 5.24
N VAL A 120 32.28 -0.67 5.81
CA VAL A 120 30.91 -0.57 5.31
C VAL A 120 30.66 0.85 4.79
N VAL A 121 30.42 0.97 3.49
CA VAL A 121 30.07 2.24 2.84
C VAL A 121 28.56 2.27 2.61
N LEU A 122 27.86 3.13 3.32
CA LEU A 122 26.43 3.38 3.10
C LEU A 122 26.28 4.51 2.08
N TRP A 123 25.69 4.20 0.93
CA TRP A 123 25.31 5.23 -0.04
C TRP A 123 23.97 5.84 0.36
N VAL A 124 23.99 7.14 0.66
CA VAL A 124 22.84 7.84 1.23
C VAL A 124 22.47 9.09 0.44
N THR A 125 21.17 9.39 0.38
CA THR A 125 20.65 10.69 -0.04
C THR A 125 20.54 11.63 1.17
N ASP A 126 20.29 12.92 0.94
CA ASP A 126 20.04 13.87 2.03
C ASP A 126 18.86 13.45 2.92
N ASP A 127 17.81 12.87 2.35
CA ASP A 127 16.64 12.40 3.09
C ASP A 127 16.98 11.22 3.99
N VAL A 128 17.73 10.23 3.47
CA VAL A 128 18.22 9.09 4.26
C VAL A 128 19.15 9.57 5.37
N LEU A 129 20.06 10.50 5.07
CA LEU A 129 20.98 11.06 6.06
C LEU A 129 20.24 11.79 7.18
N ARG A 130 19.18 12.55 6.86
CA ARG A 130 18.32 13.20 7.86
C ARG A 130 17.67 12.17 8.77
N VAL A 131 17.11 11.07 8.24
CA VAL A 131 16.50 10.02 9.06
C VAL A 131 17.56 9.32 9.91
N LEU A 132 18.74 9.04 9.37
CA LEU A 132 19.85 8.40 10.09
C LEU A 132 20.27 9.19 11.33
N VAL A 133 20.46 10.51 11.20
CA VAL A 133 20.86 11.38 12.31
C VAL A 133 19.84 11.33 13.47
N HIS A 134 18.56 11.14 13.17
CA HIS A 134 17.51 11.09 14.20
C HIS A 134 17.28 9.67 14.74
N ALA A 135 17.24 8.66 13.88
CA ALA A 135 16.88 7.29 14.23
C ALA A 135 18.06 6.47 14.77
N ALA A 136 19.28 6.82 14.38
CA ALA A 136 20.51 6.07 14.70
C ALA A 136 21.72 6.99 15.01
N PRO A 137 21.60 7.90 16.00
CA PRO A 137 22.65 8.89 16.29
C PRO A 137 23.97 8.27 16.74
N ASP A 138 23.94 7.15 17.48
CA ASP A 138 25.18 6.51 17.95
C ASP A 138 25.92 5.84 16.78
N LEU A 139 25.18 5.19 15.87
CA LEU A 139 25.74 4.59 14.67
C LEU A 139 26.32 5.65 13.73
N GLU A 140 25.59 6.76 13.54
CA GLU A 140 26.03 7.89 12.74
C GLU A 140 27.33 8.51 13.29
N SER A 141 27.46 8.62 14.63
CA SER A 141 28.66 9.18 15.26
C SER A 141 29.96 8.40 15.00
N TRP A 142 29.85 7.15 14.54
CA TRP A 142 31.01 6.32 14.15
C TRP A 142 31.41 6.53 12.70
N ALA A 143 30.60 7.22 11.90
CA ALA A 143 30.78 7.29 10.47
C ALA A 143 31.55 8.53 10.02
N THR A 144 32.40 8.36 9.01
CA THR A 144 32.93 9.46 8.21
C THR A 144 31.98 9.81 7.07
N ARG A 145 32.06 11.04 6.55
CA ARG A 145 31.11 11.56 5.55
C ARG A 145 31.85 12.11 4.35
N THR A 146 31.53 11.59 3.17
CA THR A 146 32.01 12.08 1.88
C THR A 146 30.83 12.65 1.11
N HIS A 147 30.96 13.87 0.60
CA HIS A 147 29.88 14.59 -0.07
C HIS A 147 30.17 14.75 -1.57
N PHE A 148 29.41 14.05 -2.40
CA PHE A 148 29.48 14.21 -3.85
C PHE A 148 28.46 15.27 -4.31
N THR A 149 28.91 16.19 -5.17
CA THR A 149 28.15 17.33 -5.70
C THR A 149 28.20 17.40 -7.22
N SER A 150 27.22 18.05 -7.83
CA SER A 150 27.16 18.21 -9.28
C SER A 150 27.49 19.65 -9.69
N PRO A 151 28.23 19.87 -10.80
CA PRO A 151 28.51 21.21 -11.28
C PRO A 151 27.22 21.91 -11.74
N PRO A 152 27.05 23.23 -11.51
CA PRO A 152 25.80 23.93 -11.79
C PRO A 152 25.35 23.85 -13.25
N GLU A 153 26.28 23.92 -14.21
CA GLU A 153 25.97 23.83 -15.65
C GLU A 153 25.37 22.45 -16.01
N ALA A 154 25.89 21.37 -15.42
CA ALA A 154 25.33 20.04 -15.60
C ALA A 154 23.94 19.91 -14.96
N LEU A 155 23.73 20.52 -13.79
CA LEU A 155 22.40 20.56 -13.15
C LEU A 155 21.38 21.30 -14.03
N HIS A 156 21.75 22.46 -14.61
CA HIS A 156 20.87 23.19 -15.52
C HIS A 156 20.50 22.37 -16.75
N GLN A 157 21.48 21.77 -17.42
CA GLN A 157 21.23 20.98 -18.63
C GLN A 157 20.44 19.71 -18.34
N GLY A 158 20.71 19.05 -17.21
CA GLY A 158 19.95 17.90 -16.73
C GLY A 158 18.49 18.25 -16.40
N LEU A 159 18.24 19.43 -15.81
CA LEU A 159 16.89 19.89 -15.48
C LEU A 159 16.10 20.24 -16.75
N GLN A 160 16.75 20.88 -17.72
CA GLN A 160 16.14 21.14 -19.03
C GLN A 160 15.77 19.82 -19.73
N GLN A 161 16.71 18.86 -19.78
CA GLN A 161 16.45 17.55 -20.34
C GLN A 161 15.29 16.83 -19.63
N ALA A 162 15.23 16.91 -18.31
CA ALA A 162 14.14 16.31 -17.54
C ALA A 162 12.77 16.91 -17.89
N VAL A 163 12.70 18.23 -18.04
CA VAL A 163 11.49 18.93 -18.51
C VAL A 163 11.12 18.48 -19.93
N ASP A 164 12.07 18.45 -20.84
CA ASP A 164 11.83 18.07 -22.24
C ASP A 164 11.33 16.62 -22.35
N CYS A 165 11.95 15.69 -21.62
CA CYS A 165 11.53 14.29 -21.53
C CYS A 165 10.11 14.16 -20.99
N LEU A 166 9.77 14.89 -19.93
CA LEU A 166 8.43 14.88 -19.34
C LEU A 166 7.38 15.39 -20.33
N PHE A 167 7.60 16.53 -20.98
CA PHE A 167 6.64 17.09 -21.93
C PHE A 167 6.54 16.26 -23.21
N SER A 168 7.64 15.67 -23.68
CA SER A 168 7.61 14.71 -24.79
C SER A 168 6.77 13.48 -24.44
N ALA A 169 6.90 12.98 -23.21
CA ALA A 169 6.05 11.91 -22.70
C ALA A 169 4.58 12.35 -22.61
N LEU A 170 4.27 13.54 -22.11
CA LEU A 170 2.90 14.06 -22.03
C LEU A 170 2.23 14.29 -23.38
N LEU A 171 3.00 14.67 -24.39
CA LEU A 171 2.49 14.92 -25.74
C LEU A 171 2.29 13.63 -26.55
N ASN A 172 2.79 12.50 -26.06
CA ASN A 172 2.67 11.22 -26.75
C ASN A 172 1.31 10.56 -26.44
N PRO A 173 0.42 10.33 -27.43
CA PRO A 173 -0.87 9.67 -27.21
C PRO A 173 -0.78 8.30 -26.54
N GLU A 174 0.31 7.55 -26.78
CA GLU A 174 0.48 6.19 -26.25
C GLU A 174 0.71 6.16 -24.74
N THR A 175 1.22 7.25 -24.16
CA THR A 175 1.50 7.34 -22.72
C THR A 175 0.30 7.89 -21.94
N HIS A 176 -0.69 8.51 -22.58
CA HIS A 176 -1.77 9.24 -21.91
C HIS A 176 -2.53 8.41 -20.87
N GLU A 177 -2.71 7.10 -21.07
CA GLU A 177 -3.39 6.23 -20.12
C GLU A 177 -2.50 5.77 -18.96
N THR A 178 -1.24 5.51 -19.26
CA THR A 178 -0.27 4.96 -18.31
C THR A 178 0.60 6.05 -17.71
N PHE A 179 0.40 7.33 -18.07
CA PHE A 179 1.29 8.41 -17.67
C PHE A 179 1.43 8.48 -16.16
N ASP A 180 0.32 8.51 -15.41
CA ASP A 180 0.38 8.58 -13.94
C ASP A 180 1.08 7.37 -13.32
N THR A 181 1.01 6.19 -13.96
CA THR A 181 1.67 4.97 -13.51
C THR A 181 3.14 4.91 -13.89
N LEU A 182 3.50 5.46 -15.04
CA LEU A 182 4.86 5.49 -15.57
C LEU A 182 5.64 6.65 -14.96
N ARG A 183 4.98 7.76 -14.61
CA ARG A 183 5.56 9.01 -14.10
C ARG A 183 6.57 8.80 -12.96
N PRO A 184 6.32 7.95 -11.94
CA PRO A 184 7.30 7.71 -10.89
C PRO A 184 8.62 7.09 -11.38
N ASN A 185 8.57 6.36 -12.51
CA ASN A 185 9.69 5.66 -13.12
C ASN A 185 10.02 6.22 -14.52
N LEU A 186 9.53 7.43 -14.83
CA LEU A 186 9.76 8.01 -16.15
C LEU A 186 11.23 8.36 -16.26
N ASP A 187 11.85 7.92 -17.35
CA ASP A 187 13.22 8.30 -17.68
C ASP A 187 13.24 9.80 -18.02
N LEU A 188 13.73 10.61 -17.08
CA LEU A 188 13.96 12.04 -17.27
C LEU A 188 15.41 12.31 -17.75
N GLY A 189 16.07 11.29 -18.30
CA GLY A 189 17.44 11.33 -18.75
C GLY A 189 18.41 11.33 -17.58
N PHE A 190 18.96 12.51 -17.26
CA PHE A 190 20.01 12.62 -16.26
C PHE A 190 19.51 12.35 -14.83
N PHE A 191 18.25 12.70 -14.54
CA PHE A 191 17.66 12.59 -13.21
C PHE A 191 16.61 11.49 -13.15
N ASN A 192 16.48 10.85 -11.99
CA ASN A 192 15.24 10.17 -11.65
C ASN A 192 14.16 11.19 -11.23
N PRO A 193 12.86 10.84 -11.32
CA PRO A 193 11.78 11.72 -10.91
C PRO A 193 11.89 12.23 -9.48
N SER A 194 12.51 11.49 -8.54
CA SER A 194 12.76 11.92 -7.16
C SER A 194 13.92 12.91 -7.01
N GLU A 195 14.85 12.97 -7.95
CA GLU A 195 16.12 13.72 -7.84
C GLU A 195 15.99 15.18 -8.29
N VAL A 196 14.96 15.51 -9.08
CA VAL A 196 14.72 16.87 -9.61
C VAL A 196 14.65 17.92 -8.50
N ALA A 197 13.90 17.67 -7.42
CA ALA A 197 13.82 18.56 -6.26
C ALA A 197 15.19 18.80 -5.60
N SER A 198 16.01 17.77 -5.47
CA SER A 198 17.38 17.87 -4.93
C SER A 198 18.26 18.74 -5.84
N ALA A 199 18.16 18.57 -7.17
CA ALA A 199 18.86 19.41 -8.14
C ALA A 199 18.45 20.89 -8.07
N ILE A 200 17.15 21.18 -7.95
CA ILE A 200 16.65 22.55 -7.78
C ILE A 200 17.18 23.16 -6.48
N GLN A 201 17.16 22.40 -5.38
CA GLN A 201 17.67 22.87 -4.09
C GLN A 201 19.18 23.12 -4.13
N GLU A 202 19.94 22.23 -4.77
CA GLU A 202 21.40 22.35 -4.92
C GLU A 202 21.76 23.61 -5.71
N LEU A 203 21.14 23.85 -6.88
CA LEU A 203 21.34 25.09 -7.65
C LEU A 203 21.04 26.36 -6.84
N ARG A 204 19.92 26.37 -6.10
CA ARG A 204 19.55 27.51 -5.24
C ARG A 204 20.54 27.72 -4.10
N SER A 205 21.06 26.64 -3.51
CA SER A 205 22.07 26.72 -2.45
C SER A 205 23.41 27.25 -2.95
N GLN A 206 23.72 27.02 -4.23
CA GLN A 206 24.88 27.57 -4.92
C GLN A 206 24.67 29.02 -5.42
N GLY A 207 23.50 29.62 -5.15
CA GLY A 207 23.19 30.99 -5.52
C GLY A 207 22.92 31.22 -7.01
N GLN A 208 22.61 30.17 -7.77
CA GLN A 208 22.27 30.27 -9.20
C GLN A 208 20.79 30.62 -9.39
N GLU A 209 20.50 31.52 -10.33
CA GLU A 209 19.14 31.84 -10.74
C GLU A 209 18.71 30.93 -11.91
N LEU A 210 17.49 30.40 -11.83
CA LEU A 210 16.89 29.62 -12.90
C LEU A 210 16.27 30.56 -13.93
N ASP A 211 16.45 30.25 -15.22
CA ASP A 211 15.74 30.90 -16.31
C ASP A 211 14.21 30.85 -16.06
N PRO A 212 13.43 31.94 -16.30
CA PRO A 212 12.01 31.97 -16.02
C PRO A 212 11.19 30.88 -16.72
N ILE A 213 11.53 30.49 -17.96
CA ILE A 213 10.83 29.44 -18.70
C ILE A 213 11.10 28.08 -18.07
N LEU A 214 12.38 27.82 -17.73
CA LEU A 214 12.76 26.62 -17.00
C LEU A 214 12.09 26.56 -15.62
N GLN A 215 12.06 27.66 -14.88
CA GLN A 215 11.40 27.74 -13.57
C GLN A 215 9.90 27.43 -13.67
N ALA A 216 9.17 28.00 -14.64
CA ALA A 216 7.76 27.71 -14.84
C ALA A 216 7.52 26.24 -15.24
N SER A 217 8.43 25.64 -16.00
CA SER A 217 8.36 24.23 -16.36
C SER A 217 8.64 23.31 -15.17
N LEU A 218 9.61 23.65 -14.33
CA LEU A 218 9.93 22.93 -13.10
C LEU A 218 8.82 23.05 -12.06
N ASP A 219 8.08 24.16 -12.03
CA ASP A 219 6.89 24.30 -11.19
C ASP A 219 5.83 23.27 -11.57
N PHE A 220 5.65 23.01 -12.86
CA PHE A 220 4.76 21.94 -13.30
C PHE A 220 5.26 20.56 -12.83
N VAL A 221 6.57 20.29 -12.90
CA VAL A 221 7.18 19.04 -12.37
C VAL A 221 6.95 18.89 -10.86
N GLU A 222 7.20 19.95 -10.09
CA GLU A 222 6.97 19.97 -8.64
C GLU A 222 5.49 19.77 -8.29
N GLY A 223 4.57 20.37 -9.06
CA GLY A 223 3.14 20.15 -8.91
C GLY A 223 2.74 18.69 -9.12
N LEU A 224 3.35 17.99 -10.09
CA LEU A 224 3.13 16.56 -10.31
C LEU A 224 3.67 15.70 -9.16
N ARG A 225 4.78 16.11 -8.53
CA ARG A 225 5.46 15.37 -7.46
C ARG A 225 4.88 15.62 -6.06
N ALA A 226 4.21 16.75 -5.85
CA ALA A 226 3.73 17.15 -4.53
C ALA A 226 2.79 16.10 -3.91
N GLU A 227 3.06 15.73 -2.65
CA GLU A 227 2.26 14.73 -1.92
C GLU A 227 0.88 15.25 -1.53
N ARG A 228 0.77 16.56 -1.30
CA ARG A 228 -0.48 17.20 -0.86
C ARG A 228 -1.13 17.96 -2.02
N PRO A 229 -2.43 17.72 -2.29
CA PRO A 229 -3.15 18.42 -3.36
C PRO A 229 -3.08 19.95 -3.27
N VAL A 230 -3.14 20.50 -2.06
CA VAL A 230 -3.09 21.97 -1.85
C VAL A 230 -1.72 22.54 -2.20
N GLU A 231 -0.63 21.78 -2.00
CA GLU A 231 0.72 22.20 -2.38
C GLU A 231 0.90 22.07 -3.90
N ALA A 232 0.45 20.95 -4.48
CA ALA A 232 0.43 20.73 -5.93
C ALA A 232 -0.25 21.88 -6.68
N LEU A 233 -1.42 22.30 -6.19
CA LEU A 233 -2.21 23.37 -6.78
C LEU A 233 -1.41 24.69 -6.87
N LYS A 234 -0.68 25.06 -5.81
CA LYS A 234 0.14 26.29 -5.80
C LYS A 234 1.22 26.27 -6.87
N TYR A 235 1.89 25.13 -7.04
CA TYR A 235 2.91 24.97 -8.06
C TYR A 235 2.32 25.10 -9.47
N PHE A 236 1.19 24.43 -9.73
CA PHE A 236 0.51 24.54 -11.03
C PHE A 236 -0.01 25.96 -11.30
N GLU A 237 -0.59 26.64 -10.31
CA GLU A 237 -1.07 28.01 -10.47
C GLU A 237 0.07 28.99 -10.76
N ARG A 238 1.23 28.84 -10.11
CA ARG A 238 2.42 29.66 -10.39
C ARG A 238 2.92 29.46 -11.83
N SER A 239 2.98 28.21 -12.28
CA SER A 239 3.34 27.88 -13.66
C SER A 239 2.33 28.45 -14.66
N LEU A 240 1.03 28.29 -14.41
CA LEU A 240 -0.04 28.79 -15.29
C LEU A 240 0.00 30.31 -15.45
N GLN A 241 0.23 31.04 -14.36
CA GLN A 241 0.35 32.51 -14.42
C GLN A 241 1.48 32.97 -15.34
N PHE A 242 2.60 32.25 -15.37
CA PHE A 242 3.72 32.56 -16.26
C PHE A 242 3.33 32.34 -17.74
N TRP A 243 2.77 31.18 -18.08
CA TRP A 243 2.42 30.85 -19.46
C TRP A 243 1.32 31.76 -20.04
N GLN A 244 0.33 32.15 -19.22
CA GLN A 244 -0.71 33.12 -19.63
C GLN A 244 -0.15 34.51 -19.93
N GLN A 245 0.88 34.93 -19.19
CA GLN A 245 1.56 36.20 -19.46
C GLN A 245 2.41 36.12 -20.73
N GLN A 246 3.02 34.96 -21.00
CA GLN A 246 3.84 34.74 -22.19
C GLN A 246 2.99 34.66 -23.48
N GLU A 247 1.84 33.97 -23.47
CA GLU A 247 0.91 33.91 -24.61
C GLU A 247 0.43 35.32 -25.01
N SER A 248 0.18 36.18 -24.01
CA SER A 248 -0.20 37.58 -24.23
C SER A 248 0.90 38.41 -24.92
N GLN A 249 2.17 38.02 -24.78
CA GLN A 249 3.32 38.71 -25.37
C GLN A 249 3.74 38.12 -26.73
N GLU A 250 3.64 36.80 -26.91
CA GLU A 250 3.97 36.12 -28.18
C GLU A 250 2.88 36.27 -29.24
N ALA A 251 1.63 36.55 -28.86
CA ALA A 251 0.56 36.93 -29.79
C ALA A 251 0.89 38.20 -30.61
N GLU A 252 1.85 39.03 -30.15
CA GLU A 252 2.36 40.20 -30.87
C GLU A 252 3.59 39.89 -31.75
N ALA A 253 4.21 38.72 -31.63
CA ALA A 253 5.45 38.34 -32.29
C ALA A 253 5.38 36.92 -32.89
N ALA A 254 4.40 36.64 -33.74
CA ALA A 254 4.27 35.33 -34.37
C ALA A 254 5.36 35.09 -35.43
N SER A 255 6.28 34.15 -35.18
CA SER A 255 6.57 33.00 -36.06
C SER A 255 7.84 32.25 -35.62
N SER A 256 7.75 30.91 -35.67
CA SER A 256 8.82 29.91 -35.50
C SER A 256 9.24 29.58 -34.06
N ALA A 257 8.44 28.77 -33.38
CA ALA A 257 8.93 27.91 -32.29
C ALA A 257 8.55 26.46 -32.56
N SER A 258 9.42 25.54 -32.13
CA SER A 258 9.29 24.10 -32.32
C SER A 258 8.05 23.51 -31.64
N ASN A 259 7.54 22.36 -32.12
CA ASN A 259 6.29 21.74 -31.64
C ASN A 259 6.28 21.34 -30.15
N THR A 260 7.43 21.33 -29.45
CA THR A 260 7.55 20.99 -28.02
C THR A 260 7.38 22.20 -27.09
N ASP A 261 7.56 23.42 -27.60
CA ASP A 261 7.42 24.67 -26.84
C ASP A 261 6.20 25.45 -27.32
N ASN A 262 5.03 24.83 -27.23
CA ASN A 262 3.77 25.51 -27.50
C ASN A 262 3.13 25.96 -26.17
N PRO A 263 3.11 27.28 -25.85
CA PRO A 263 2.51 27.81 -24.63
C PRO A 263 1.06 27.36 -24.44
N THR A 264 0.27 27.32 -25.52
CA THR A 264 -1.14 26.91 -25.47
C THR A 264 -1.30 25.46 -25.02
N LEU A 265 -0.40 24.55 -25.43
CA LEU A 265 -0.41 23.16 -24.96
C LEU A 265 0.00 23.06 -23.49
N ARG A 266 1.00 23.84 -23.06
CA ARG A 266 1.44 23.89 -21.65
C ARG A 266 0.32 24.40 -20.74
N GLU A 267 -0.37 25.45 -21.15
CA GLU A 267 -1.57 25.93 -20.46
C GLU A 267 -2.68 24.88 -20.38
N GLY A 268 -2.95 24.17 -21.47
CA GLY A 268 -3.93 23.09 -21.51
C GLY A 268 -3.61 21.99 -20.48
N PHE A 269 -2.35 21.55 -20.40
CA PHE A 269 -1.93 20.58 -19.38
C PHE A 269 -2.05 21.13 -17.96
N LEU A 270 -1.62 22.37 -17.73
CA LEU A 270 -1.73 23.01 -16.43
C LEU A 270 -3.18 23.09 -15.96
N LEU A 271 -4.10 23.53 -16.82
CA LEU A 271 -5.53 23.58 -16.54
C LEU A 271 -6.12 22.19 -16.27
N PHE A 272 -5.71 21.18 -17.03
CA PHE A 272 -6.13 19.79 -16.81
C PHE A 272 -5.69 19.27 -15.44
N TYR A 273 -4.41 19.42 -15.08
CA TYR A 273 -3.89 18.97 -13.79
C TYR A 273 -4.42 19.80 -12.61
N ILE A 274 -4.64 21.11 -12.79
CA ILE A 274 -5.36 21.94 -11.82
C ILE A 274 -6.76 21.39 -11.59
N GLY A 275 -7.52 21.11 -12.65
CA GLY A 275 -8.86 20.52 -12.55
C GLY A 275 -8.86 19.17 -11.83
N ARG A 276 -7.85 18.32 -12.07
CA ARG A 276 -7.67 17.04 -11.35
C ARG A 276 -7.40 17.26 -9.85
N VAL A 277 -6.48 18.14 -9.51
CA VAL A 277 -6.13 18.44 -8.10
C VAL A 277 -7.31 19.08 -7.37
N GLN A 278 -8.02 20.01 -8.00
CA GLN A 278 -9.24 20.60 -7.45
C GLN A 278 -10.32 19.53 -7.24
N TYR A 279 -10.47 18.56 -8.15
CA TYR A 279 -11.38 17.43 -7.97
C TYR A 279 -11.03 16.62 -6.71
N GLU A 280 -9.75 16.33 -6.47
CA GLU A 280 -9.28 15.60 -5.28
C GLU A 280 -9.55 16.37 -3.98
N ILE A 281 -9.29 17.69 -3.98
CA ILE A 281 -9.59 18.58 -2.85
C ILE A 281 -11.11 18.59 -2.59
N ALA A 282 -11.91 18.76 -3.64
CA ALA A 282 -13.37 18.76 -3.54
C ALA A 282 -13.92 17.42 -3.05
N ALA A 283 -13.39 16.30 -3.55
CA ALA A 283 -13.82 14.96 -3.15
C ALA A 283 -13.46 14.61 -1.69
N SER A 284 -12.43 15.25 -1.13
CA SER A 284 -11.98 15.06 0.25
C SER A 284 -12.52 16.11 1.23
N ALA A 285 -13.17 17.16 0.73
CA ALA A 285 -13.70 18.26 1.55
C ALA A 285 -14.85 17.80 2.48
N PRO A 286 -14.88 18.21 3.76
CA PRO A 286 -15.97 17.87 4.68
C PRO A 286 -17.29 18.59 4.39
N GLN A 287 -17.25 19.71 3.64
CA GLN A 287 -18.37 20.60 3.35
C GLN A 287 -18.75 20.53 1.86
N THR A 288 -19.85 21.19 1.47
CA THR A 288 -20.31 21.26 0.07
C THR A 288 -19.17 21.65 -0.87
N PRO A 289 -18.66 20.73 -1.71
CA PRO A 289 -17.50 21.00 -2.54
C PRO A 289 -17.86 21.97 -3.67
N ASP A 290 -16.94 22.85 -4.02
CA ASP A 290 -17.07 23.71 -5.20
C ASP A 290 -16.70 22.92 -6.47
N TRP A 291 -17.68 22.20 -7.00
CA TRP A 291 -17.52 21.44 -8.24
C TRP A 291 -17.52 22.33 -9.50
N GLU A 292 -17.96 23.60 -9.38
CA GLU A 292 -18.03 24.50 -10.53
C GLU A 292 -16.63 24.99 -10.93
N GLN A 293 -15.76 25.24 -9.95
CA GLN A 293 -14.36 25.55 -10.23
C GLN A 293 -13.66 24.42 -10.99
N VAL A 294 -13.88 23.16 -10.57
CA VAL A 294 -13.35 21.96 -11.24
C VAL A 294 -13.84 21.90 -12.69
N ARG A 295 -15.14 22.15 -12.91
CA ARG A 295 -15.75 22.18 -14.24
C ARG A 295 -15.09 23.23 -15.13
N GLN A 296 -14.92 24.44 -14.61
CA GLN A 296 -14.33 25.55 -15.36
C GLN A 296 -12.90 25.23 -15.82
N SER A 297 -12.04 24.74 -14.92
CA SER A 297 -10.65 24.40 -15.28
C SER A 297 -10.57 23.28 -16.32
N LEU A 298 -11.40 22.24 -16.21
CA LEU A 298 -11.44 21.15 -17.19
C LEU A 298 -12.00 21.58 -18.56
N GLN A 299 -13.00 22.46 -18.58
CA GLN A 299 -13.53 23.02 -19.83
C GLN A 299 -12.49 23.91 -20.53
N GLN A 300 -11.82 24.79 -19.79
CA GLN A 300 -10.74 25.62 -20.33
C GLN A 300 -9.59 24.76 -20.88
N ALA A 301 -9.23 23.66 -20.20
CA ALA A 301 -8.22 22.72 -20.72
C ALA A 301 -8.62 22.15 -22.09
N ILE A 302 -9.89 21.73 -22.24
CA ILE A 302 -10.42 21.21 -23.51
C ILE A 302 -10.38 22.29 -24.59
N GLU A 303 -10.79 23.52 -24.29
CA GLU A 303 -10.75 24.65 -25.23
C GLU A 303 -9.33 24.90 -25.74
N ARG A 304 -8.32 24.88 -24.86
CA ARG A 304 -6.92 25.04 -25.25
C ARG A 304 -6.43 23.90 -26.15
N PHE A 305 -6.80 22.65 -25.86
CA PHE A 305 -6.45 21.52 -26.72
C PHE A 305 -7.18 21.51 -28.07
N GLU A 306 -8.42 22.02 -28.12
CA GLU A 306 -9.14 22.23 -29.38
C GLU A 306 -8.50 23.34 -30.23
N GLN A 307 -8.08 24.46 -29.61
CA GLN A 307 -7.33 25.54 -30.28
C GLN A 307 -6.01 25.03 -30.86
N ALA A 308 -5.33 24.13 -30.15
CA ALA A 308 -4.09 23.50 -30.61
C ALA A 308 -4.31 22.33 -31.59
N ASN A 309 -5.56 22.03 -31.98
CA ASN A 309 -5.93 20.94 -32.88
C ASN A 309 -5.42 19.55 -32.42
N ARG A 310 -5.53 19.27 -31.12
CA ARG A 310 -5.10 18.02 -30.46
C ARG A 310 -6.30 17.22 -29.91
N PRO A 311 -7.10 16.56 -30.78
CA PRO A 311 -8.27 15.80 -30.35
C PRO A 311 -7.93 14.61 -29.42
N ASP A 312 -6.71 14.10 -29.50
CA ASP A 312 -6.15 13.09 -28.60
C ASP A 312 -6.01 13.60 -27.14
N LEU A 313 -5.66 14.87 -26.96
CA LEU A 313 -5.60 15.52 -25.63
C LEU A 313 -7.00 15.89 -25.13
N VAL A 314 -7.93 16.22 -26.03
CA VAL A 314 -9.35 16.37 -25.66
C VAL A 314 -9.88 15.04 -25.11
N ALA A 315 -9.57 13.92 -25.78
CA ALA A 315 -9.94 12.58 -25.31
C ALA A 315 -9.36 12.27 -23.91
N LEU A 316 -8.16 12.76 -23.58
CA LEU A 316 -7.57 12.65 -22.23
C LEU A 316 -8.42 13.35 -21.15
N CYS A 317 -9.00 14.51 -21.44
CA CYS A 317 -9.79 15.28 -20.48
C CYS A 317 -11.19 14.71 -20.22
N VAL A 318 -11.79 14.04 -21.21
CA VAL A 318 -13.20 13.61 -21.20
C VAL A 318 -13.57 12.79 -19.95
N PRO A 319 -12.82 11.75 -19.54
CA PRO A 319 -13.21 10.94 -18.38
C PRO A 319 -13.32 11.75 -17.08
N GLN A 320 -12.40 12.69 -16.84
CA GLN A 320 -12.45 13.54 -15.64
C GLN A 320 -13.63 14.51 -15.68
N LEU A 321 -13.93 15.08 -16.85
CA LEU A 321 -15.10 15.94 -17.02
C LEU A 321 -16.40 15.16 -16.78
N GLN A 322 -16.51 13.94 -17.29
CA GLN A 322 -17.68 13.07 -17.06
C GLN A 322 -17.89 12.76 -15.56
N ARG A 323 -16.82 12.39 -14.85
CA ARG A 323 -16.85 12.13 -13.40
C ARG A 323 -17.31 13.35 -12.63
N MET A 324 -16.84 14.53 -13.00
CA MET A 324 -17.26 15.79 -12.40
C MET A 324 -18.75 16.08 -12.71
N LEU A 325 -19.19 16.00 -13.97
CA LEU A 325 -20.58 16.28 -14.35
C LEU A 325 -21.57 15.35 -13.65
N GLN A 326 -21.18 14.09 -13.41
CA GLN A 326 -21.94 13.15 -12.60
C GLN A 326 -22.10 13.63 -11.15
N LYS A 327 -21.07 14.24 -10.53
CA LYS A 327 -21.15 14.82 -9.17
C LYS A 327 -22.10 16.02 -9.13
N LEU A 328 -22.04 16.88 -10.14
CA LEU A 328 -22.97 18.01 -10.32
C LEU A 328 -24.39 17.58 -10.68
N ARG A 329 -24.60 16.32 -11.09
CA ARG A 329 -25.86 15.83 -11.67
C ARG A 329 -26.28 16.64 -12.91
N ALA A 330 -25.31 17.15 -13.66
CA ALA A 330 -25.52 17.86 -14.92
C ALA A 330 -25.76 16.85 -16.06
N TRP A 331 -26.90 16.17 -16.02
CA TRP A 331 -27.18 14.99 -16.87
C TRP A 331 -27.20 15.28 -18.36
N ASP A 332 -27.66 16.46 -18.77
CA ASP A 332 -27.74 16.84 -20.19
C ASP A 332 -26.34 17.06 -20.79
N GLU A 333 -25.47 17.74 -20.04
CA GLU A 333 -24.08 17.93 -20.43
C GLU A 333 -23.30 16.61 -20.37
N LEU A 334 -23.54 15.78 -19.35
CA LEU A 334 -22.90 14.47 -19.23
C LEU A 334 -23.26 13.57 -20.42
N ASP A 335 -24.51 13.60 -20.88
CA ASP A 335 -24.96 12.88 -22.07
C ASP A 335 -24.21 13.34 -23.33
N ALA A 336 -24.06 14.65 -23.52
CA ALA A 336 -23.35 15.22 -24.66
C ALA A 336 -21.85 14.87 -24.62
N VAL A 337 -21.20 15.03 -23.47
CA VAL A 337 -19.78 14.72 -23.28
C VAL A 337 -19.52 13.22 -23.42
N ALA A 338 -20.41 12.34 -22.94
CA ALA A 338 -20.27 10.90 -23.12
C ALA A 338 -20.40 10.48 -24.58
N LYS A 339 -21.30 11.09 -25.36
CA LYS A 339 -21.41 10.84 -26.80
C LYS A 339 -20.16 11.32 -27.56
N LYS A 340 -19.66 12.50 -27.25
CA LYS A 340 -18.38 13.00 -27.80
C LYS A 340 -17.21 12.10 -27.41
N GLY A 341 -17.21 11.60 -26.17
CA GLY A 341 -16.26 10.61 -25.66
C GLY A 341 -16.23 9.34 -26.50
N LEU A 342 -17.39 8.77 -26.84
CA LEU A 342 -17.47 7.59 -27.70
C LEU A 342 -16.81 7.80 -29.07
N GLU A 343 -16.95 8.98 -29.67
CA GLU A 343 -16.33 9.29 -30.97
C GLU A 343 -14.82 9.39 -30.84
N LEU A 344 -14.34 10.09 -29.80
CA LEU A 344 -12.91 10.30 -29.56
C LEU A 344 -12.19 9.03 -29.11
N HIS A 345 -12.75 8.29 -28.15
CA HIS A 345 -12.12 7.09 -27.59
C HIS A 345 -12.12 5.90 -28.55
N ARG A 346 -12.92 5.92 -29.62
CA ARG A 346 -12.79 4.95 -30.73
C ARG A 346 -11.49 5.12 -31.51
N ILE A 347 -10.93 6.34 -31.54
CA ILE A 347 -9.75 6.69 -32.32
C ILE A 347 -8.52 6.80 -31.42
N TYR A 348 -8.67 7.45 -30.26
CA TYR A 348 -7.57 7.87 -29.38
C TYR A 348 -7.61 7.23 -27.99
N GLY A 349 -8.60 6.38 -27.68
CA GLY A 349 -8.78 5.78 -26.36
C GLY A 349 -8.68 4.26 -26.40
N THR A 350 -8.80 3.64 -25.22
CA THR A 350 -8.92 2.18 -25.09
C THR A 350 -10.34 1.69 -24.99
N GLN A 351 -10.51 0.36 -25.09
CA GLN A 351 -11.81 -0.28 -24.88
C GLN A 351 -12.37 -0.02 -23.46
N THR A 352 -11.50 0.22 -22.49
CA THR A 352 -11.98 0.59 -21.15
C THR A 352 -12.59 1.99 -21.13
N ARG A 353 -11.98 2.98 -21.78
CA ARG A 353 -12.58 4.32 -21.88
C ARG A 353 -13.92 4.28 -22.61
N LEU A 354 -14.01 3.48 -23.67
CA LEU A 354 -15.29 3.22 -24.34
C LEU A 354 -16.33 2.56 -23.43
N SER A 355 -15.94 1.57 -22.63
CA SER A 355 -16.85 0.98 -21.64
C SER A 355 -17.31 2.01 -20.61
N GLN A 356 -16.45 2.93 -20.19
CA GLN A 356 -16.76 4.00 -19.25
C GLN A 356 -17.76 4.99 -19.84
N ASP A 357 -17.58 5.40 -21.09
CA ASP A 357 -18.54 6.27 -21.79
C ASP A 357 -19.93 5.63 -21.83
N TYR A 358 -20.03 4.34 -22.21
CA TYR A 358 -21.28 3.59 -22.15
C TYR A 358 -21.83 3.47 -20.73
N GLY A 359 -20.97 3.31 -19.72
CA GLY A 359 -21.35 3.32 -18.31
C GLY A 359 -21.97 4.64 -17.85
N PHE A 360 -21.42 5.78 -18.29
CA PHE A 360 -21.99 7.10 -18.02
C PHE A 360 -23.35 7.28 -18.72
N LEU A 361 -23.48 6.83 -19.97
CA LEU A 361 -24.77 6.84 -20.68
C LEU A 361 -25.81 5.96 -19.99
N ALA A 362 -25.42 4.79 -19.49
CA ALA A 362 -26.30 3.92 -18.69
C ALA A 362 -26.78 4.65 -17.42
N LYS A 363 -25.87 5.32 -16.72
CA LYS A 363 -26.21 6.09 -15.53
C LYS A 363 -27.15 7.26 -15.84
N VAL A 364 -26.89 8.03 -16.89
CA VAL A 364 -27.79 9.11 -17.34
C VAL A 364 -29.18 8.55 -17.67
N ALA A 365 -29.26 7.42 -18.38
CA ALA A 365 -30.52 6.79 -18.72
C ALA A 365 -31.30 6.29 -17.48
N LEU A 366 -30.60 5.75 -16.47
CA LEU A 366 -31.23 5.37 -15.19
C LEU A 366 -31.84 6.57 -14.47
N GLU A 367 -31.13 7.69 -14.40
CA GLU A 367 -31.61 8.92 -13.73
C GLU A 367 -32.80 9.54 -14.49
N ARG A 368 -32.80 9.44 -15.83
CA ARG A 368 -33.92 9.85 -16.69
C ARG A 368 -35.07 8.84 -16.73
N GLN A 369 -34.97 7.72 -16.00
CA GLN A 369 -35.98 6.65 -15.97
C GLN A 369 -36.21 5.96 -17.33
N HIS A 370 -35.22 6.01 -18.22
CA HIS A 370 -35.23 5.32 -19.50
C HIS A 370 -34.63 3.92 -19.37
N TRP A 371 -35.38 3.00 -18.74
CA TRP A 371 -34.88 1.69 -18.32
C TRP A 371 -34.31 0.83 -19.44
N ILE A 372 -34.94 0.83 -20.62
CA ILE A 372 -34.47 0.06 -21.79
C ILE A 372 -33.14 0.62 -22.30
N ALA A 373 -33.01 1.94 -22.38
CA ALA A 373 -31.77 2.58 -22.80
C ALA A 373 -30.63 2.34 -21.79
N ALA A 374 -30.96 2.37 -20.49
CA ALA A 374 -30.01 2.04 -19.43
C ALA A 374 -29.51 0.60 -19.52
N GLN A 375 -30.42 -0.36 -19.70
CA GLN A 375 -30.10 -1.77 -19.89
C GLN A 375 -29.16 -1.97 -21.10
N GLN A 376 -29.51 -1.39 -22.26
CA GLN A 376 -28.70 -1.48 -23.47
C GLN A 376 -27.32 -0.88 -23.28
N ALA A 377 -27.22 0.33 -22.73
CA ALA A 377 -25.94 1.00 -22.50
C ALA A 377 -25.06 0.23 -21.50
N ALA A 378 -25.63 -0.29 -20.40
CA ALA A 378 -24.89 -1.09 -19.43
C ALA A 378 -24.38 -2.42 -20.06
N GLN A 379 -25.17 -3.05 -20.92
CA GLN A 379 -24.77 -4.27 -21.63
C GLN A 379 -23.66 -4.00 -22.65
N GLN A 380 -23.71 -2.86 -23.36
CA GLN A 380 -22.61 -2.44 -24.23
C GLN A 380 -21.33 -2.16 -23.43
N ALA A 381 -21.44 -1.48 -22.28
CA ALA A 381 -20.30 -1.26 -21.39
C ALA A 381 -19.63 -2.57 -20.96
N LEU A 382 -20.41 -3.58 -20.58
CA LEU A 382 -19.89 -4.93 -20.26
C LEU A 382 -19.26 -5.64 -21.46
N THR A 383 -19.80 -5.45 -22.66
CA THR A 383 -19.29 -6.06 -23.90
C THR A 383 -17.94 -5.47 -24.29
N GLU A 384 -17.78 -4.15 -24.19
CA GLU A 384 -16.51 -3.48 -24.44
C GLU A 384 -15.47 -3.83 -23.38
N LEU A 385 -15.86 -3.88 -22.10
CA LEU A 385 -14.96 -4.28 -21.02
C LEU A 385 -14.47 -5.73 -21.15
N ALA A 386 -15.28 -6.64 -21.69
CA ALA A 386 -14.90 -8.05 -21.89
C ALA A 386 -13.79 -8.27 -22.93
N LYS A 387 -13.42 -7.24 -23.70
CA LYS A 387 -12.34 -7.30 -24.69
C LYS A 387 -10.95 -7.04 -24.08
N GLU A 388 -10.90 -6.63 -22.82
CA GLU A 388 -9.69 -6.31 -22.06
C GLU A 388 -9.40 -7.40 -21.00
N PRO A 389 -8.15 -7.53 -20.51
CA PRO A 389 -7.80 -8.48 -19.46
C PRO A 389 -8.60 -8.27 -18.17
N GLU A 390 -8.80 -9.35 -17.40
CA GLU A 390 -9.75 -9.47 -16.27
C GLU A 390 -9.46 -8.58 -15.04
N ASP A 391 -8.44 -7.72 -15.08
CA ASP A 391 -7.99 -6.93 -13.92
C ASP A 391 -8.93 -5.78 -13.51
N ARG A 392 -9.92 -5.43 -14.35
CA ARG A 392 -10.84 -4.29 -14.13
C ARG A 392 -12.19 -4.70 -13.54
N LEU A 393 -12.17 -5.60 -12.55
CA LEU A 393 -13.34 -6.22 -11.91
C LEU A 393 -14.34 -5.21 -11.32
N TRP A 394 -13.88 -4.04 -10.85
CA TRP A 394 -14.76 -3.03 -10.26
C TRP A 394 -15.68 -2.36 -11.29
N LEU A 395 -15.21 -2.09 -12.52
CA LEU A 395 -16.04 -1.55 -13.60
C LEU A 395 -17.13 -2.53 -13.99
N ARG A 396 -16.77 -3.82 -14.05
CA ARG A 396 -17.74 -4.90 -14.30
C ARG A 396 -18.84 -4.91 -13.24
N GLY A 397 -18.45 -4.87 -11.95
CA GLY A 397 -19.42 -4.78 -10.85
C GLY A 397 -20.33 -3.56 -10.93
N LEU A 398 -19.78 -2.40 -11.30
CA LEU A 398 -20.54 -1.16 -11.49
C LEU A 398 -21.57 -1.28 -12.64
N TYR A 399 -21.19 -1.86 -13.77
CA TYR A 399 -22.09 -2.02 -14.90
C TYR A 399 -23.17 -3.08 -14.64
N LEU A 400 -22.81 -4.16 -13.93
CA LEU A 400 -23.79 -5.16 -13.45
C LEU A 400 -24.80 -4.53 -12.49
N LEU A 401 -24.36 -3.62 -11.62
CA LEU A 401 -25.26 -2.85 -10.74
C LEU A 401 -26.22 -1.99 -11.56
N PHE A 402 -25.73 -1.24 -12.56
CA PHE A 402 -26.61 -0.43 -13.42
C PHE A 402 -27.60 -1.29 -14.21
N LEU A 403 -27.14 -2.42 -14.73
CA LEU A 403 -27.97 -3.39 -15.44
C LEU A 403 -29.06 -3.95 -14.52
N ALA A 404 -28.69 -4.38 -13.31
CA ALA A 404 -29.64 -4.92 -12.33
C ALA A 404 -30.66 -3.88 -11.87
N GLN A 405 -30.26 -2.60 -11.72
CA GLN A 405 -31.18 -1.51 -11.42
C GLN A 405 -32.22 -1.31 -12.54
N ALA A 406 -31.80 -1.38 -13.81
CA ALA A 406 -32.71 -1.33 -14.95
C ALA A 406 -33.65 -2.55 -14.97
N GLU A 407 -33.11 -3.76 -14.80
CA GLU A 407 -33.87 -5.02 -14.79
C GLU A 407 -34.91 -5.07 -13.67
N ARG A 408 -34.56 -4.61 -12.46
CA ARG A 408 -35.48 -4.48 -11.32
C ARG A 408 -36.67 -3.59 -11.68
N LYS A 409 -36.45 -2.47 -12.38
CA LYS A 409 -37.52 -1.55 -12.82
C LYS A 409 -38.33 -2.09 -13.99
N LEU A 410 -37.77 -2.99 -14.79
CA LEU A 410 -38.47 -3.72 -15.85
C LEU A 410 -39.26 -4.92 -15.33
N GLY A 411 -39.15 -5.26 -14.04
CA GLY A 411 -39.87 -6.38 -13.40
C GLY A 411 -39.10 -7.70 -13.39
N ASN A 412 -37.86 -7.72 -13.86
CA ASN A 412 -37.02 -8.92 -13.95
C ASN A 412 -36.18 -9.09 -12.67
N SER A 413 -36.81 -9.38 -11.54
CA SER A 413 -36.11 -9.44 -10.25
C SER A 413 -35.13 -10.62 -10.13
N GLU A 414 -35.32 -11.73 -10.85
CA GLU A 414 -34.39 -12.88 -10.81
C GLU A 414 -33.06 -12.56 -11.48
N THR A 415 -33.12 -11.94 -12.66
CA THR A 415 -31.92 -11.53 -13.40
C THR A 415 -31.17 -10.45 -12.63
N ALA A 416 -31.88 -9.50 -12.02
CA ALA A 416 -31.28 -8.48 -11.17
C ALA A 416 -30.52 -9.08 -9.98
N ILE A 417 -31.09 -10.09 -9.30
CA ILE A 417 -30.39 -10.78 -8.20
C ILE A 417 -29.16 -11.51 -8.73
N ALA A 418 -29.28 -12.28 -9.81
CA ALA A 418 -28.14 -13.01 -10.38
C ALA A 418 -26.99 -12.08 -10.79
N GLN A 419 -27.31 -10.95 -11.42
CA GLN A 419 -26.33 -9.92 -11.81
C GLN A 419 -25.67 -9.27 -10.60
N LEU A 420 -26.43 -8.96 -9.54
CA LEU A 420 -25.87 -8.38 -8.33
C LEU A 420 -25.08 -9.39 -7.50
N THR A 421 -25.47 -10.67 -7.47
CA THR A 421 -24.68 -11.73 -6.83
C THR A 421 -23.40 -11.99 -7.61
N GLU A 422 -23.42 -11.92 -8.95
CA GLU A 422 -22.19 -11.92 -9.75
C GLU A 422 -21.35 -10.68 -9.44
N ALA A 423 -21.98 -9.50 -9.34
CA ALA A 423 -21.30 -8.27 -9.00
C ALA A 423 -20.69 -8.35 -7.60
N ASP A 424 -21.31 -9.01 -6.63
CA ASP A 424 -20.78 -9.17 -5.27
C ASP A 424 -19.67 -10.24 -5.19
N ALA A 425 -19.87 -11.37 -5.88
CA ALA A 425 -18.90 -12.46 -5.95
C ALA A 425 -17.63 -12.08 -6.73
N ARG A 426 -17.77 -11.27 -7.79
CA ARG A 426 -16.66 -10.83 -8.66
C ARG A 426 -16.17 -9.43 -8.35
N ALA A 427 -17.02 -8.59 -7.77
CA ALA A 427 -16.66 -7.26 -7.32
C ALA A 427 -16.85 -7.17 -5.80
N VAL A 428 -15.74 -6.90 -5.12
CA VAL A 428 -15.79 -6.12 -3.88
C VAL A 428 -16.32 -6.85 -2.63
N SER A 429 -15.86 -8.08 -2.39
CA SER A 429 -15.25 -8.33 -1.08
C SER A 429 -13.77 -7.91 -1.16
N ASP A 430 -13.55 -6.61 -0.94
CA ASP A 430 -12.33 -6.09 -0.31
C ASP A 430 -11.07 -5.82 -1.19
N ARG A 431 -11.21 -4.93 -2.19
CA ARG A 431 -10.09 -4.31 -2.94
C ARG A 431 -10.21 -2.78 -3.07
N GLY A 432 -10.68 -2.09 -2.03
CA GLY A 432 -10.55 -0.62 -1.94
C GLY A 432 -11.72 0.26 -2.39
N TYR A 433 -12.86 -0.30 -2.80
CA TYR A 433 -14.00 0.44 -3.34
C TYR A 433 -15.30 0.30 -2.53
N PRO A 434 -15.35 0.73 -1.25
CA PRO A 434 -16.45 0.41 -0.34
C PRO A 434 -17.80 0.99 -0.74
N LYS A 435 -17.83 2.18 -1.37
CA LYS A 435 -19.09 2.84 -1.76
C LYS A 435 -19.89 1.99 -2.75
N PHE A 436 -19.22 1.31 -3.68
CA PHE A 436 -19.86 0.45 -4.68
C PHE A 436 -20.37 -0.85 -4.06
N ALA A 437 -19.56 -1.55 -3.25
CA ALA A 437 -20.00 -2.73 -2.49
C ALA A 437 -21.23 -2.42 -1.63
N ILE A 438 -21.19 -1.30 -0.89
CA ILE A 438 -22.31 -0.88 -0.05
C ILE A 438 -23.58 -0.67 -0.87
N GLN A 439 -23.47 -0.15 -2.09
CA GLN A 439 -24.63 0.05 -2.98
C GLN A 439 -25.18 -1.29 -3.50
N ILE A 440 -24.32 -2.21 -3.94
CA ILE A 440 -24.72 -3.57 -4.37
C ILE A 440 -25.45 -4.29 -3.24
N LEU A 441 -24.88 -4.31 -2.04
CA LEU A 441 -25.46 -4.95 -0.86
C LEU A 441 -26.78 -4.30 -0.42
N LYS A 442 -26.96 -2.98 -0.64
CA LYS A 442 -28.24 -2.30 -0.40
C LYS A 442 -29.32 -2.81 -1.36
N GLU A 443 -29.01 -2.86 -2.66
CA GLU A 443 -29.94 -3.32 -3.69
C GLU A 443 -30.30 -4.81 -3.53
N LEU A 444 -29.31 -5.67 -3.28
CA LEU A 444 -29.53 -7.10 -2.99
C LEU A 444 -30.45 -7.30 -1.79
N ARG A 445 -30.19 -6.59 -0.69
CA ARG A 445 -31.01 -6.68 0.52
C ARG A 445 -32.46 -6.30 0.23
N GLU A 446 -32.70 -5.23 -0.53
CA GLU A 446 -34.05 -4.82 -0.88
C GLU A 446 -34.78 -5.88 -1.71
N LEU A 447 -34.10 -6.45 -2.72
CA LEU A 447 -34.65 -7.52 -3.55
C LEU A 447 -34.97 -8.79 -2.74
N TYR A 448 -34.07 -9.23 -1.86
CA TYR A 448 -34.32 -10.36 -0.96
C TYR A 448 -35.49 -10.07 -0.02
N PHE A 449 -35.59 -8.85 0.50
CA PHE A 449 -36.68 -8.46 1.38
C PHE A 449 -38.05 -8.44 0.67
N GLU A 450 -38.11 -7.89 -0.55
CA GLU A 450 -39.31 -7.92 -1.42
C GLU A 450 -39.77 -9.36 -1.69
N ARG A 451 -38.82 -10.29 -1.80
CA ARG A 451 -39.06 -11.73 -1.99
C ARG A 451 -39.28 -12.54 -0.71
N LYS A 452 -39.28 -11.89 0.46
CA LYS A 452 -39.41 -12.54 1.78
C LYS A 452 -38.27 -13.51 2.14
N GLN A 453 -37.11 -13.36 1.50
CA GLN A 453 -35.87 -14.07 1.81
C GLN A 453 -35.13 -13.33 2.94
N TYR A 454 -35.69 -13.43 4.16
CA TYR A 454 -35.26 -12.60 5.28
C TYR A 454 -33.89 -12.99 5.84
N LEU A 455 -33.49 -14.26 5.72
CA LEU A 455 -32.20 -14.73 6.21
C LEU A 455 -31.07 -14.15 5.35
N GLU A 456 -31.22 -14.23 4.04
CA GLU A 456 -30.31 -13.69 3.04
C GLU A 456 -30.23 -12.16 3.19
N ALA A 457 -31.39 -11.47 3.27
CA ALA A 457 -31.45 -10.04 3.52
C ALA A 457 -30.74 -9.62 4.84
N PHE A 458 -30.78 -10.47 5.86
CA PHE A 458 -30.08 -10.23 7.12
C PHE A 458 -28.57 -10.44 6.98
N GLN A 459 -28.13 -11.48 6.29
CA GLN A 459 -26.70 -11.74 6.02
C GLN A 459 -26.07 -10.62 5.18
N THR A 460 -26.72 -10.20 4.08
CA THR A 460 -26.29 -9.06 3.26
C THR A 460 -26.21 -7.78 4.07
N LYS A 461 -27.12 -7.57 5.04
CA LYS A 461 -27.06 -6.43 5.96
C LYS A 461 -25.83 -6.51 6.87
N GLN A 462 -25.50 -7.68 7.43
CA GLN A 462 -24.34 -7.85 8.30
C GLN A 462 -23.04 -7.57 7.55
N GLU A 463 -22.91 -8.08 6.33
CA GLU A 463 -21.76 -7.85 5.46
C GLU A 463 -21.56 -6.37 5.15
N ARG A 464 -22.64 -5.68 4.75
CA ARG A 464 -22.59 -4.23 4.50
C ARG A 464 -22.11 -3.45 5.71
N LEU A 465 -22.59 -3.80 6.92
CA LEU A 465 -22.15 -3.15 8.16
C LEU A 465 -20.69 -3.42 8.49
N SER A 466 -20.18 -4.63 8.16
CA SER A 466 -18.76 -4.98 8.29
C SER A 466 -17.90 -4.10 7.39
N ILE A 467 -18.26 -3.96 6.11
CA ILE A 467 -17.54 -3.10 5.17
C ILE A 467 -17.60 -1.63 5.63
N GLU A 468 -18.78 -1.13 6.01
CA GLU A 468 -18.90 0.24 6.53
C GLU A 468 -17.99 0.49 7.76
N GLN A 469 -17.78 -0.51 8.62
CA GLN A 469 -16.89 -0.39 9.78
C GLN A 469 -15.42 -0.41 9.39
N GLN A 470 -14.99 -1.36 8.54
CA GLN A 470 -13.58 -1.49 8.12
C GLN A 470 -13.03 -0.22 7.47
N TYR A 471 -13.88 0.53 6.76
CA TYR A 471 -13.53 1.79 6.11
C TYR A 471 -13.82 3.05 6.95
N GLY A 472 -14.28 2.90 8.20
CA GLY A 472 -14.56 4.02 9.11
C GLY A 472 -15.77 4.88 8.72
N ILE A 473 -16.66 4.36 7.87
CA ILE A 473 -17.94 5.00 7.52
C ILE A 473 -18.89 4.91 8.73
N ARG A 474 -18.79 3.84 9.51
CA ARG A 474 -19.62 3.59 10.70
C ARG A 474 -18.75 3.22 11.90
N ALA A 475 -19.12 3.74 13.07
CA ALA A 475 -18.46 3.46 14.35
C ALA A 475 -18.71 2.03 14.89
N PHE A 476 -19.92 1.48 14.69
CA PHE A 476 -20.34 0.21 15.28
C PHE A 476 -20.84 -0.78 14.23
N VAL A 477 -20.24 -1.98 14.20
CA VAL A 477 -20.59 -3.06 13.25
C VAL A 477 -21.95 -3.75 13.56
N GLY A 478 -22.52 -3.51 14.74
CA GLY A 478 -23.79 -4.10 15.17
C GLY A 478 -23.65 -5.59 15.51
N ALA A 479 -24.50 -6.44 14.92
CA ALA A 479 -24.47 -7.89 15.15
C ALA A 479 -23.34 -8.63 14.40
N GLY A 480 -22.48 -7.90 13.67
CA GLY A 480 -21.28 -8.42 13.03
C GLY A 480 -20.06 -8.42 13.97
N ARG A 481 -18.89 -8.72 13.42
CA ARG A 481 -17.61 -8.76 14.17
C ARG A 481 -16.72 -7.60 13.75
N LEU A 482 -15.92 -7.11 14.69
CA LEU A 482 -14.87 -6.12 14.40
C LEU A 482 -13.79 -6.76 13.55
N GLN A 483 -13.50 -6.11 12.42
CA GLN A 483 -12.45 -6.50 11.47
C GLN A 483 -11.35 -5.44 11.45
N PRO A 484 -10.12 -5.78 10.98
CA PRO A 484 -9.03 -4.82 10.80
C PRO A 484 -9.46 -3.62 9.95
N ARG A 485 -8.84 -2.46 10.19
CA ARG A 485 -9.13 -1.27 9.38
C ARG A 485 -8.46 -1.40 8.02
N ARG A 486 -9.19 -1.00 6.98
CA ARG A 486 -8.74 -0.95 5.60
C ARG A 486 -8.82 0.48 5.06
N GLN A 487 -7.98 0.81 4.10
CA GLN A 487 -8.00 2.12 3.44
C GLN A 487 -8.74 2.04 2.11
N GLU A 488 -9.49 3.09 1.78
CA GLU A 488 -10.04 3.28 0.42
C GLU A 488 -8.88 3.37 -0.56
N VAL A 489 -9.01 2.72 -1.72
CA VAL A 489 -8.08 2.90 -2.83
C VAL A 489 -8.40 4.26 -3.44
N VAL A 490 -7.46 5.19 -3.32
CA VAL A 490 -7.62 6.59 -3.77
C VAL A 490 -7.47 6.69 -5.29
N THR A 491 -6.70 5.79 -5.92
CA THR A 491 -6.45 5.75 -7.36
C THR A 491 -6.41 4.31 -7.90
N GLU A 492 -6.79 4.09 -9.17
CA GLU A 492 -6.93 2.77 -9.86
C GLU A 492 -5.68 1.87 -9.81
N PHE A 493 -4.54 2.36 -9.31
CA PHE A 493 -3.24 1.70 -9.33
C PHE A 493 -2.62 1.45 -7.95
N GLN A 494 -3.31 1.80 -6.86
CA GLN A 494 -2.82 1.47 -5.52
C GLN A 494 -3.36 0.12 -5.08
N ALA A 495 -2.46 -0.85 -4.89
CA ALA A 495 -2.77 -2.06 -4.17
C ALA A 495 -3.29 -1.70 -2.76
N PRO A 496 -4.29 -2.42 -2.21
CA PRO A 496 -4.77 -2.16 -0.86
C PRO A 496 -3.60 -2.27 0.12
N THR A 497 -3.36 -1.19 0.86
CA THR A 497 -2.35 -1.13 1.92
C THR A 497 -2.64 -2.13 3.04
N ALA A 498 -1.57 -2.63 3.66
CA ALA A 498 -1.58 -3.67 4.69
C ALA A 498 -2.64 -3.43 5.78
N GLU A 499 -3.27 -4.50 6.27
CA GLU A 499 -4.26 -4.47 7.34
C GLU A 499 -3.71 -3.72 8.56
N MET A 500 -4.29 -2.57 8.92
CA MET A 500 -3.86 -1.79 10.07
C MET A 500 -4.63 -2.20 11.32
N VAL A 501 -4.00 -2.02 12.48
CA VAL A 501 -4.69 -2.13 13.78
C VAL A 501 -5.92 -1.25 13.76
N ALA A 502 -7.07 -1.85 14.09
CA ALA A 502 -8.32 -1.14 14.06
C ALA A 502 -8.31 -0.01 15.12
N PRO A 503 -8.66 1.23 14.76
CA PRO A 503 -8.65 2.38 15.67
C PRO A 503 -9.56 2.18 16.88
N GLU A 504 -10.49 1.22 16.83
CA GLU A 504 -11.32 0.71 17.92
C GLU A 504 -10.50 0.06 19.03
N ILE A 505 -9.42 -0.66 18.72
CA ILE A 505 -8.51 -1.21 19.73
C ILE A 505 -7.75 -0.08 20.44
N VAL A 506 -7.35 0.95 19.68
CA VAL A 506 -6.68 2.13 20.20
C VAL A 506 -7.63 2.98 21.06
N ALA A 507 -8.82 3.28 20.54
CA ALA A 507 -9.88 4.03 21.21
C ALA A 507 -10.39 3.31 22.47
N ALA A 508 -10.29 1.98 22.50
CA ALA A 508 -10.68 1.16 23.64
C ALA A 508 -9.72 1.10 24.82
N GLY A 509 -8.62 1.85 24.78
CA GLY A 509 -7.60 1.75 25.82
C GLY A 509 -6.90 0.38 25.86
N ARG A 510 -7.23 -0.50 24.90
CA ARG A 510 -6.66 -1.85 24.75
C ARG A 510 -5.24 -1.83 24.18
N GLN A 511 -4.67 -0.65 23.94
CA GLN A 511 -3.25 -0.50 23.55
C GLN A 511 -2.32 -1.08 24.61
N GLN A 512 -2.63 -0.90 25.89
CA GLN A 512 -1.81 -1.47 26.96
C GLN A 512 -1.92 -2.99 26.98
N ASP A 513 -3.12 -3.53 26.74
CA ASP A 513 -3.32 -4.98 26.60
C ASP A 513 -2.53 -5.53 25.42
N LEU A 514 -2.62 -4.87 24.26
CA LEU A 514 -1.88 -5.22 23.06
C LEU A 514 -0.36 -5.15 23.26
N ALA A 515 0.15 -4.07 23.85
CA ALA A 515 1.58 -3.89 24.12
C ALA A 515 2.11 -4.98 25.06
N ARG A 516 1.37 -5.33 26.12
CA ARG A 516 1.72 -6.43 27.03
C ARG A 516 1.69 -7.78 26.34
N LEU A 517 0.72 -8.05 25.47
CA LEU A 517 0.66 -9.29 24.70
C LEU A 517 1.86 -9.41 23.74
N ILE A 518 2.22 -8.32 23.06
CA ILE A 518 3.40 -8.27 22.16
C ILE A 518 4.69 -8.47 22.95
N GLU A 519 4.82 -7.83 24.12
CA GLU A 519 5.97 -8.03 25.02
C GLU A 519 6.09 -9.49 25.45
N ARG A 520 4.98 -10.12 25.88
CA ARG A 520 4.96 -11.55 26.23
C ARG A 520 5.37 -12.42 25.05
N ILE A 521 4.84 -12.18 23.85
CA ILE A 521 5.21 -12.90 22.62
C ILE A 521 6.71 -12.73 22.28
N GLY A 522 7.29 -11.57 22.58
CA GLY A 522 8.70 -11.28 22.36
C GLY A 522 9.66 -12.03 23.29
N ARG A 523 9.20 -12.41 24.48
CA ARG A 523 10.03 -13.07 25.51
C ARG A 523 10.09 -14.58 25.34
N LEU A 524 11.24 -15.18 25.64
CA LEU A 524 11.42 -16.64 25.54
C LEU A 524 10.58 -17.40 26.58
N ASP A 525 10.38 -16.81 27.77
CA ASP A 525 9.72 -17.46 28.92
C ASP A 525 8.20 -17.66 28.76
N TYR A 526 7.57 -17.02 27.77
CA TYR A 526 6.13 -17.07 27.52
C TYR A 526 5.86 -17.92 26.27
N LEU A 527 5.74 -19.24 26.41
CA LEU A 527 5.42 -20.13 25.28
C LEU A 527 3.91 -20.26 25.03
N LEU A 528 3.11 -20.15 26.09
CA LEU A 528 1.66 -20.24 26.08
C LEU A 528 1.05 -19.02 26.75
N ILE A 529 0.09 -18.39 26.08
CA ILE A 529 -0.71 -17.27 26.59
C ILE A 529 -2.17 -17.67 26.50
N VAL A 530 -2.89 -17.59 27.61
CA VAL A 530 -4.31 -17.90 27.69
C VAL A 530 -5.08 -16.60 27.94
N LEU A 531 -5.69 -16.08 26.87
CA LEU A 531 -6.56 -14.91 26.92
C LEU A 531 -7.96 -15.32 27.37
N HIS A 532 -8.34 -14.98 28.59
CA HIS A 532 -9.62 -15.38 29.18
C HIS A 532 -10.48 -14.20 29.64
N GLY A 533 -11.77 -14.42 29.76
CA GLY A 533 -12.73 -13.45 30.28
C GLY A 533 -14.17 -13.78 29.85
N ASN A 534 -15.13 -13.00 30.35
CA ASN A 534 -16.55 -13.20 30.05
C ASN A 534 -16.87 -13.13 28.54
N SER A 535 -18.01 -13.67 28.14
CA SER A 535 -18.50 -13.49 26.76
C SER A 535 -18.74 -12.01 26.47
N GLY A 536 -18.33 -11.53 25.29
CA GLY A 536 -18.55 -10.14 24.86
C GLY A 536 -17.52 -9.10 25.35
N VAL A 537 -16.52 -9.47 26.15
CA VAL A 537 -15.46 -8.53 26.64
C VAL A 537 -14.50 -8.04 25.54
N GLY A 538 -14.59 -8.59 24.32
CA GLY A 538 -13.80 -8.17 23.17
C GLY A 538 -12.56 -9.02 22.86
N LYS A 539 -12.47 -10.27 23.33
CA LYS A 539 -11.31 -11.17 23.08
C LYS A 539 -11.01 -11.36 21.60
N SER A 540 -11.98 -11.83 20.82
CA SER A 540 -11.84 -12.02 19.38
C SER A 540 -11.52 -10.72 18.63
N SER A 541 -12.02 -9.58 19.12
CA SER A 541 -11.69 -8.26 18.55
C SER A 541 -10.25 -7.86 18.83
N LEU A 542 -9.76 -8.06 20.06
CA LEU A 542 -8.36 -7.80 20.41
C LEU A 542 -7.39 -8.66 19.59
N VAL A 543 -7.75 -9.93 19.37
CA VAL A 543 -6.97 -10.86 18.55
C VAL A 543 -6.95 -10.42 17.08
N ASN A 544 -8.12 -10.37 16.43
CA ASN A 544 -8.20 -10.20 14.97
C ASN A 544 -7.93 -8.77 14.53
N ALA A 545 -8.43 -7.78 15.27
CA ALA A 545 -8.34 -6.37 14.89
C ALA A 545 -7.13 -5.65 15.52
N GLY A 546 -6.39 -6.31 16.42
CA GLY A 546 -5.24 -5.75 17.13
C GLY A 546 -3.98 -6.59 17.01
N LEU A 547 -3.96 -7.76 17.65
CA LEU A 547 -2.78 -8.60 17.78
C LEU A 547 -2.24 -9.08 16.43
N VAL A 548 -3.10 -9.65 15.58
CA VAL A 548 -2.72 -10.23 14.30
C VAL A 548 -2.14 -9.19 13.34
N PRO A 549 -2.80 -8.05 13.06
CA PRO A 549 -2.22 -6.96 12.27
C PRO A 549 -0.85 -6.50 12.79
N THR A 550 -0.72 -6.34 14.11
CA THR A 550 0.54 -5.86 14.70
C THR A 550 1.69 -6.85 14.51
N LEU A 551 1.41 -8.15 14.63
CA LEU A 551 2.42 -9.19 14.41
C LEU A 551 2.87 -9.27 12.94
N LYS A 552 1.96 -9.10 11.98
CA LYS A 552 2.32 -9.09 10.54
C LYS A 552 3.19 -7.89 10.16
N GLN A 553 2.96 -6.73 10.78
CA GLN A 553 3.63 -5.48 10.44
C GLN A 553 4.99 -5.30 11.11
N ARG A 554 5.19 -5.86 12.31
CA ARG A 554 6.36 -5.54 13.15
C ARG A 554 7.25 -6.76 13.39
N ALA A 555 8.54 -6.65 13.06
CA ALA A 555 9.55 -7.58 13.54
C ALA A 555 9.80 -7.39 15.04
N ILE A 556 10.03 -8.46 15.79
CA ILE A 556 10.28 -8.38 17.24
C ILE A 556 11.70 -8.94 17.51
N GLY A 557 12.63 -8.03 17.78
CA GLY A 557 14.06 -8.33 17.90
C GLY A 557 14.66 -8.57 16.52
N VAL A 558 15.30 -9.73 16.32
CA VAL A 558 15.95 -10.12 15.05
C VAL A 558 15.07 -10.99 14.14
N ARG A 559 13.79 -11.22 14.49
CA ARG A 559 12.89 -12.15 13.78
C ARG A 559 11.59 -11.48 13.33
N ASP A 560 11.15 -11.85 12.13
CA ASP A 560 9.78 -11.60 11.64
C ASP A 560 8.78 -12.58 12.26
N ASN A 561 7.48 -12.24 12.21
CA ASN A 561 6.42 -13.06 12.79
C ASN A 561 5.44 -13.59 11.73
N VAL A 562 4.93 -14.80 11.96
CA VAL A 562 3.90 -15.48 11.16
C VAL A 562 2.72 -15.83 12.08
N PRO A 563 1.70 -14.95 12.20
CA PRO A 563 0.52 -15.24 13.00
C PRO A 563 -0.48 -16.11 12.22
N VAL A 564 -0.90 -17.23 12.83
CA VAL A 564 -1.85 -18.19 12.24
C VAL A 564 -3.08 -18.27 13.14
N VAL A 565 -4.24 -17.86 12.63
CA VAL A 565 -5.48 -17.79 13.42
C VAL A 565 -6.42 -18.93 13.05
N MET A 566 -6.77 -19.75 14.03
CA MET A 566 -7.68 -20.87 13.89
C MET A 566 -8.94 -20.66 14.73
N ARG A 567 -10.09 -21.04 14.15
CA ARG A 567 -11.40 -20.87 14.80
C ARG A 567 -12.40 -22.00 14.52
N VAL A 568 -12.22 -22.72 13.43
CA VAL A 568 -13.01 -23.90 13.11
C VAL A 568 -12.22 -25.12 13.54
N TYR A 569 -12.84 -26.01 14.31
CA TYR A 569 -12.17 -27.16 14.92
C TYR A 569 -12.71 -28.50 14.42
N THR A 570 -13.57 -28.52 13.40
CA THR A 570 -14.19 -29.74 12.86
C THR A 570 -13.16 -30.74 12.37
N GLN A 571 -12.11 -30.28 11.69
CA GLN A 571 -10.99 -31.10 11.23
C GLN A 571 -9.67 -30.38 11.49
N TRP A 572 -9.35 -30.20 12.78
CA TRP A 572 -8.30 -29.24 13.19
C TRP A 572 -6.92 -29.48 12.56
N VAL A 573 -6.58 -30.72 12.21
CA VAL A 573 -5.30 -31.01 11.53
C VAL A 573 -5.28 -30.45 10.11
N GLN A 574 -6.36 -30.66 9.35
CA GLN A 574 -6.49 -30.22 7.96
C GLN A 574 -6.66 -28.69 7.88
N ASP A 575 -7.47 -28.14 8.78
CA ASP A 575 -7.71 -26.70 8.84
C ASP A 575 -6.42 -25.94 9.23
N LEU A 576 -5.62 -26.46 10.16
CA LEU A 576 -4.36 -25.82 10.54
C LEU A 576 -3.29 -25.92 9.45
N ASP A 577 -3.20 -27.06 8.75
CA ASP A 577 -2.29 -27.24 7.60
C ASP A 577 -2.60 -26.22 6.50
N ARG A 578 -3.89 -26.09 6.13
CA ARG A 578 -4.35 -25.11 5.16
C ARG A 578 -3.97 -23.69 5.55
N LEU A 579 -4.23 -23.30 6.81
CA LEU A 579 -3.93 -21.95 7.31
C LEU A 579 -2.41 -21.66 7.33
N LEU A 580 -1.57 -22.65 7.64
CA LEU A 580 -0.12 -22.51 7.59
C LEU A 580 0.40 -22.31 6.16
N ASN A 581 -0.21 -22.98 5.18
CA ASN A 581 0.16 -22.84 3.77
C ASN A 581 -0.33 -21.50 3.18
N GLU A 582 -1.53 -21.04 3.57
CA GLU A 582 -2.08 -19.74 3.15
C GLU A 582 -1.17 -18.57 3.57
N GLU A 583 -0.64 -18.59 4.81
CA GLU A 583 0.26 -17.54 5.32
C GLU A 583 1.70 -17.64 4.77
N GLN A 584 2.09 -18.77 4.18
CA GLN A 584 3.39 -18.96 3.52
C GLN A 584 3.43 -18.47 2.06
N GLY A 585 2.29 -18.07 1.49
CA GLY A 585 2.21 -17.49 0.15
C GLY A 585 2.03 -18.49 -1.01
N ASP A 586 1.82 -19.78 -0.72
CA ASP A 586 1.54 -20.80 -1.75
C ASP A 586 0.07 -20.79 -2.19
N ARG A 587 -0.37 -19.69 -2.82
CA ARG A 587 -1.70 -19.58 -3.47
C ARG A 587 -1.78 -20.30 -4.84
N ARG A 588 -0.90 -21.24 -5.16
CA ARG A 588 -0.80 -21.85 -6.50
C ARG A 588 -1.41 -23.24 -6.67
N VAL A 589 -2.09 -23.80 -5.67
CA VAL A 589 -2.77 -25.10 -5.83
C VAL A 589 -4.25 -24.99 -5.48
N GLN A 590 -4.99 -24.22 -6.26
CA GLN A 590 -6.44 -24.38 -6.34
C GLN A 590 -6.98 -23.99 -7.73
N GLU A 591 -6.25 -24.32 -8.80
CA GLU A 591 -6.78 -24.22 -10.17
C GLU A 591 -5.92 -24.96 -11.21
N GLN A 592 -5.40 -26.17 -10.89
CA GLN A 592 -4.98 -27.12 -11.93
C GLN A 592 -5.39 -28.53 -11.51
N GLY A 593 -6.12 -29.18 -12.41
CA GLY A 593 -6.85 -30.42 -12.17
C GLY A 593 -5.99 -31.65 -11.89
N ASP A 594 -6.70 -32.69 -11.43
CA ASP A 594 -6.36 -34.11 -11.49
C ASP A 594 -4.93 -34.43 -11.94
N ASN A 595 -3.99 -34.32 -11.02
CA ASN A 595 -2.76 -35.10 -11.08
C ASN A 595 -2.53 -35.73 -9.72
N GLN A 596 -2.64 -37.05 -9.71
CA GLN A 596 -2.36 -37.94 -8.59
C GLN A 596 -0.88 -37.81 -8.18
N ALA A 597 -0.59 -36.83 -7.32
CA ALA A 597 0.55 -36.89 -6.42
C ALA A 597 0.01 -37.39 -5.07
N ASP A 598 0.68 -38.38 -4.48
CA ASP A 598 0.31 -39.06 -3.22
C ASP A 598 -0.18 -38.06 -2.17
N THR A 599 -1.50 -37.99 -1.98
CA THR A 599 -2.16 -37.13 -1.00
C THR A 599 -1.98 -37.79 0.37
N GLN A 600 -0.79 -37.62 0.96
CA GLN A 600 -0.59 -37.93 2.35
C GLN A 600 -1.55 -37.04 3.15
N HIS A 601 -2.55 -37.64 3.78
CA HIS A 601 -3.42 -36.91 4.71
C HIS A 601 -2.56 -36.22 5.76
N PRO A 602 -2.75 -34.91 6.03
CA PRO A 602 -1.92 -34.19 6.97
C PRO A 602 -2.05 -34.83 8.35
N THR A 603 -0.91 -34.99 9.03
CA THR A 603 -0.84 -35.58 10.37
C THR A 603 -0.29 -34.56 11.36
N PRO A 604 -0.52 -34.72 12.68
CA PRO A 604 0.11 -33.85 13.68
C PRO A 604 1.63 -33.77 13.56
N ASN A 605 2.29 -34.82 13.09
CA ASN A 605 3.75 -34.84 12.89
C ASN A 605 4.19 -33.98 11.70
N SER A 606 3.46 -34.02 10.58
CA SER A 606 3.78 -33.17 9.41
C SER A 606 3.64 -31.68 9.73
N LEU A 607 2.64 -31.32 10.54
CA LEU A 607 2.49 -29.95 11.06
C LEU A 607 3.69 -29.51 11.91
N LEU A 608 4.20 -30.38 12.79
CA LEU A 608 5.37 -30.07 13.61
C LEU A 608 6.64 -29.90 12.77
N GLU A 609 6.78 -30.65 11.67
CA GLU A 609 7.89 -30.48 10.72
C GLU A 609 7.82 -29.13 10.00
N GLN A 610 6.64 -28.73 9.52
CA GLN A 610 6.42 -27.40 8.92
C GLN A 610 6.78 -26.28 9.91
N LEU A 611 6.36 -26.39 11.18
CA LEU A 611 6.69 -25.41 12.22
C LEU A 611 8.20 -25.33 12.50
N ARG A 612 8.92 -26.46 12.45
CA ARG A 612 10.40 -26.48 12.59
C ARG A 612 11.09 -25.83 11.38
N GLN A 613 10.57 -26.01 10.17
CA GLN A 613 11.10 -25.37 8.97
C GLN A 613 10.96 -23.83 9.04
N LEU A 614 9.83 -23.33 9.57
CA LEU A 614 9.65 -21.90 9.79
C LEU A 614 10.66 -21.33 10.80
N ASP A 615 10.93 -22.06 11.89
CA ASP A 615 11.93 -21.65 12.88
C ASP A 615 13.36 -21.60 12.29
N GLN A 616 13.71 -22.56 11.42
CA GLN A 616 15.00 -22.57 10.71
C GLN A 616 15.16 -21.38 9.75
N ARG A 617 14.06 -20.87 9.18
CA ARG A 617 14.04 -19.64 8.37
C ARG A 617 14.09 -18.36 9.22
N ASN A 618 14.35 -18.47 10.52
CA ASN A 618 14.40 -17.37 11.48
C ASN A 618 13.05 -16.62 11.63
N LEU A 619 11.94 -17.30 11.33
CA LEU A 619 10.59 -16.78 11.50
C LEU A 619 9.97 -17.22 12.83
N ARG A 620 9.25 -16.33 13.49
CA ARG A 620 8.50 -16.62 14.72
C ARG A 620 7.05 -16.98 14.39
N THR A 621 6.66 -18.24 14.54
CA THR A 621 5.26 -18.64 14.39
C THR A 621 4.45 -18.35 15.65
N VAL A 622 3.30 -17.69 15.50
CA VAL A 622 2.34 -17.43 16.59
C VAL A 622 1.01 -18.11 16.25
N LEU A 623 0.75 -19.27 16.86
CA LEU A 623 -0.50 -20.01 16.70
C LEU A 623 -1.58 -19.44 17.62
N ILE A 624 -2.68 -18.97 17.05
CA ILE A 624 -3.77 -18.33 17.79
C ILE A 624 -5.05 -19.13 17.60
N PHE A 625 -5.54 -19.73 18.68
CA PHE A 625 -6.80 -20.48 18.70
C PHE A 625 -7.89 -19.61 19.33
N ASP A 626 -8.77 -19.04 18.52
CA ASP A 626 -9.84 -18.15 18.97
C ASP A 626 -11.16 -18.92 19.19
N GLN A 627 -11.96 -18.45 20.16
CA GLN A 627 -13.16 -19.14 20.64
C GLN A 627 -12.90 -20.63 20.94
N PHE A 628 -11.80 -20.91 21.63
CA PHE A 628 -11.35 -22.27 21.88
C PHE A 628 -12.36 -23.10 22.71
N GLU A 629 -13.37 -22.47 23.34
CA GLU A 629 -14.51 -23.21 23.88
C GLU A 629 -15.26 -24.08 22.85
N GLU A 630 -15.27 -23.70 21.56
CA GLU A 630 -15.90 -24.48 20.49
C GLU A 630 -15.25 -25.85 20.29
N PHE A 631 -13.95 -25.95 20.55
CA PHE A 631 -13.22 -27.23 20.54
C PHE A 631 -13.81 -28.22 21.57
N PHE A 632 -14.17 -27.74 22.76
CA PHE A 632 -14.74 -28.59 23.81
C PHE A 632 -16.17 -29.04 23.51
N PHE A 633 -16.93 -28.28 22.71
CA PHE A 633 -18.27 -28.68 22.26
C PHE A 633 -18.24 -29.79 21.22
N LEU A 634 -17.26 -29.73 20.31
CA LEU A 634 -17.07 -30.72 19.24
C LEU A 634 -16.44 -32.01 19.77
N TYR A 635 -15.39 -31.90 20.58
CA TYR A 635 -14.69 -33.04 21.18
C TYR A 635 -15.08 -33.16 22.64
N GLN A 636 -16.12 -33.93 22.93
CA GLN A 636 -16.71 -33.99 24.28
C GLN A 636 -15.92 -34.89 25.22
N LYS A 637 -15.22 -35.91 24.69
CA LYS A 637 -14.50 -36.90 25.48
C LYS A 637 -13.02 -36.53 25.61
N PRO A 638 -12.38 -36.71 26.80
CA PRO A 638 -10.95 -36.46 26.97
C PRO A 638 -10.05 -37.25 25.99
N GLU A 639 -10.46 -38.46 25.61
CA GLU A 639 -9.73 -39.30 24.65
C GLU A 639 -9.63 -38.66 23.26
N GLU A 640 -10.67 -37.92 22.84
CA GLU A 640 -10.72 -37.22 21.55
C GLU A 640 -9.89 -35.93 21.56
N ARG A 641 -9.70 -35.33 22.75
CA ARG A 641 -8.91 -34.09 22.94
C ARG A 641 -7.41 -34.36 23.03
N LYS A 642 -7.04 -35.56 23.49
CA LYS A 642 -5.65 -35.97 23.75
C LYS A 642 -4.70 -35.71 22.56
N PRO A 643 -5.05 -36.02 21.29
CA PRO A 643 -4.16 -35.78 20.15
C PRO A 643 -3.79 -34.30 19.97
N PHE A 644 -4.75 -33.39 20.18
CA PHE A 644 -4.51 -31.95 20.07
C PHE A 644 -3.58 -31.45 21.19
N PHE A 645 -3.80 -31.89 22.43
CA PHE A 645 -2.95 -31.50 23.55
C PHE A 645 -1.54 -32.09 23.46
N GLU A 646 -1.40 -33.31 22.94
CA GLU A 646 -0.08 -33.89 22.62
C GLU A 646 0.65 -33.09 21.54
N PHE A 647 -0.06 -32.65 20.49
CA PHE A 647 0.48 -31.75 19.48
C PHE A 647 0.99 -30.43 20.09
N LEU A 648 0.18 -29.76 20.92
CA LEU A 648 0.62 -28.52 21.60
C LEU A 648 1.86 -28.74 22.47
N ALA A 649 1.89 -29.84 23.22
CA ALA A 649 3.03 -30.15 24.08
C ALA A 649 4.32 -30.39 23.26
N GLN A 650 4.20 -30.99 22.08
CA GLN A 650 5.31 -31.19 21.16
C GLN A 650 5.73 -29.88 20.46
N SER A 651 4.78 -29.00 20.12
CA SER A 651 5.10 -27.71 19.48
C SER A 651 5.90 -26.78 20.41
N PHE A 652 5.71 -26.86 21.73
CA PHE A 652 6.52 -26.11 22.70
C PHE A 652 7.99 -26.52 22.74
N GLN A 653 8.41 -27.57 22.02
CA GLN A 653 9.83 -27.86 21.83
C GLN A 653 10.55 -26.78 21.02
N ILE A 654 9.83 -26.09 20.14
CA ILE A 654 10.30 -25.00 19.29
C ILE A 654 10.26 -23.71 20.11
N LEU A 655 11.41 -23.17 20.52
CA LEU A 655 11.50 -22.06 21.49
C LEU A 655 10.93 -20.73 20.95
N SER A 656 10.98 -20.55 19.64
CA SER A 656 10.43 -19.38 18.98
C SER A 656 8.91 -19.44 18.86
N LEU A 657 8.32 -20.63 18.81
CA LEU A 657 6.88 -20.80 18.63
C LEU A 657 6.11 -20.30 19.85
N LYS A 658 5.04 -19.56 19.58
CA LYS A 658 4.12 -19.02 20.59
C LYS A 658 2.71 -19.53 20.34
N VAL A 659 2.01 -19.91 21.42
CA VAL A 659 0.61 -20.32 21.36
C VAL A 659 -0.25 -19.34 22.15
N VAL A 660 -1.34 -18.87 21.56
CA VAL A 660 -2.36 -18.03 22.20
C VAL A 660 -3.70 -18.78 22.16
N LEU A 661 -4.26 -19.08 23.33
CA LEU A 661 -5.61 -19.64 23.46
C LEU A 661 -6.56 -18.55 23.93
N SER A 662 -7.58 -18.23 23.13
CA SER A 662 -8.64 -17.29 23.50
C SER A 662 -9.92 -18.08 23.81
N LEU A 663 -10.35 -18.05 25.08
CA LEU A 663 -11.52 -18.78 25.54
C LEU A 663 -12.29 -18.05 26.64
N ARG A 664 -13.52 -18.49 26.90
CA ARG A 664 -14.30 -17.99 28.04
C ARG A 664 -13.80 -18.55 29.37
N GLU A 665 -13.92 -17.74 30.42
CA GLU A 665 -13.42 -18.08 31.76
C GLU A 665 -14.06 -19.34 32.36
N ASP A 666 -15.34 -19.60 32.04
CA ASP A 666 -16.07 -20.80 32.46
C ASP A 666 -15.51 -22.11 31.88
N TYR A 667 -14.66 -22.03 30.84
CA TYR A 667 -14.03 -23.20 30.20
C TYR A 667 -12.56 -23.39 30.59
N LEU A 668 -11.99 -22.54 31.46
CA LEU A 668 -10.59 -22.67 31.91
C LEU A 668 -10.31 -24.03 32.58
N HIS A 669 -11.30 -24.62 33.24
CA HIS A 669 -11.14 -25.91 33.92
C HIS A 669 -10.78 -27.05 32.97
N TYR A 670 -11.18 -26.99 31.69
CA TYR A 670 -10.79 -27.98 30.70
C TYR A 670 -9.29 -27.91 30.36
N LEU A 671 -8.66 -26.75 30.49
CA LEU A 671 -7.21 -26.62 30.29
C LEU A 671 -6.41 -27.33 31.40
N LEU A 672 -7.03 -27.70 32.53
CA LEU A 672 -6.34 -28.54 33.53
C LEU A 672 -6.00 -29.93 32.99
N GLU A 673 -6.64 -30.39 31.91
CA GLU A 673 -6.25 -31.61 31.20
C GLU A 673 -4.83 -31.51 30.61
N LEU A 674 -4.43 -30.33 30.11
CA LEU A 674 -3.08 -30.06 29.62
C LEU A 674 -2.04 -30.12 30.75
N ASN A 675 -2.36 -29.61 31.95
CA ASN A 675 -1.47 -29.68 33.12
C ASN A 675 -1.16 -31.12 33.55
N ARG A 676 -1.97 -32.11 33.14
CA ARG A 676 -1.75 -33.53 33.44
C ARG A 676 -0.80 -34.21 32.46
N LEU A 677 -0.40 -33.56 31.37
CA LEU A 677 0.53 -34.13 30.40
C LEU A 677 1.97 -34.06 30.91
N PRO A 678 2.70 -35.20 30.97
CA PRO A 678 4.07 -35.25 31.48
C PRO A 678 5.04 -34.30 30.75
N SER A 679 4.85 -34.12 29.45
CA SER A 679 5.64 -33.26 28.57
C SER A 679 5.55 -31.77 28.92
N LEU A 680 4.38 -31.31 29.40
CA LEU A 680 4.17 -29.93 29.85
C LEU A 680 4.75 -29.68 31.24
N VAL A 681 4.58 -30.65 32.15
CA VAL A 681 5.12 -30.59 33.51
C VAL A 681 6.65 -30.52 33.50
N GLN A 682 7.32 -31.28 32.62
CA GLN A 682 8.78 -31.25 32.45
C GLN A 682 9.32 -29.90 31.97
N ARG A 683 8.50 -29.11 31.25
CA ARG A 683 8.84 -27.75 30.78
C ARG A 683 8.51 -26.65 31.81
N GLY A 684 7.87 -26.99 32.93
CA GLY A 684 7.50 -26.03 33.96
C GLY A 684 6.37 -25.07 33.55
N ILE A 685 5.59 -25.40 32.52
CA ILE A 685 4.43 -24.60 32.11
C ILE A 685 3.27 -24.92 33.04
N ASP A 686 2.98 -24.00 33.97
CA ASP A 686 1.78 -24.05 34.79
C ASP A 686 0.70 -23.14 34.20
N ILE A 687 -0.37 -23.76 33.71
CA ILE A 687 -1.53 -23.10 33.10
C ILE A 687 -2.21 -22.13 34.06
N LEU A 688 -2.15 -22.38 35.36
CA LEU A 688 -2.76 -21.50 36.37
C LEU A 688 -1.84 -20.34 36.77
N SER A 689 -0.60 -20.29 36.27
CA SER A 689 0.31 -19.20 36.60
C SER A 689 -0.11 -17.88 35.94
N ARG A 690 0.21 -16.77 36.61
CA ARG A 690 0.01 -15.40 36.06
C ARG A 690 0.83 -15.13 34.78
N ASN A 691 1.82 -15.98 34.50
CA ASN A 691 2.62 -15.88 33.29
C ASN A 691 1.88 -16.49 32.09
N VAL A 692 0.99 -17.47 32.31
CA VAL A 692 0.18 -18.07 31.24
C VAL A 692 -1.15 -17.33 31.09
N LEU A 693 -1.85 -17.07 32.20
CA LEU A 693 -3.16 -16.41 32.16
C LEU A 693 -3.03 -14.91 31.84
N TYR A 694 -3.90 -14.42 30.97
CA TYR A 694 -4.13 -13.01 30.68
C TYR A 694 -5.63 -12.72 30.74
N GLU A 695 -6.06 -12.03 31.78
CA GLU A 695 -7.46 -11.67 31.98
C GLU A 695 -7.85 -10.45 31.13
N LEU A 696 -8.94 -10.57 30.39
CA LEU A 696 -9.55 -9.47 29.65
C LEU A 696 -10.91 -9.11 30.27
N GLY A 697 -10.91 -8.07 31.10
CA GLY A 697 -12.09 -7.57 31.79
C GLY A 697 -13.00 -6.68 30.92
N ASN A 698 -14.17 -6.33 31.48
CA ASN A 698 -15.04 -5.29 30.92
C ASN A 698 -14.37 -3.92 30.96
N PHE A 699 -14.76 -3.03 30.06
CA PHE A 699 -14.35 -1.63 30.11
C PHE A 699 -14.88 -0.95 31.38
N SER A 700 -14.07 -0.04 31.95
CA SER A 700 -14.60 0.87 32.96
C SER A 700 -15.62 1.82 32.33
N CYS A 701 -16.50 2.43 33.14
CA CYS A 701 -17.47 3.41 32.63
C CYS A 701 -16.79 4.60 31.91
N ASN A 702 -15.59 4.99 32.35
CA ASN A 702 -14.83 6.06 31.72
C ASN A 702 -14.27 5.60 30.38
N ASP A 703 -13.64 4.42 30.32
CA ASP A 703 -13.11 3.86 29.06
C ASP A 703 -14.23 3.65 28.04
N ALA A 704 -15.38 3.13 28.48
CA ALA A 704 -16.56 2.97 27.63
C ALA A 704 -17.05 4.32 27.06
N ARG A 705 -17.06 5.39 27.86
CA ARG A 705 -17.43 6.73 27.38
C ARG A 705 -16.40 7.25 26.36
N THR A 706 -15.11 7.12 26.65
CA THR A 706 -14.02 7.54 25.77
C THR A 706 -14.04 6.77 24.44
N ILE A 707 -14.33 5.47 24.47
CA ILE A 707 -14.53 4.63 23.27
C ILE A 707 -15.64 5.19 22.41
N ILE A 708 -16.83 5.37 22.99
CA ILE A 708 -18.01 5.80 22.24
C ILE A 708 -17.74 7.18 21.62
N GLN A 709 -17.15 8.11 22.37
CA GLN A 709 -16.79 9.43 21.89
C GLN A 709 -15.77 9.35 20.74
N SER A 710 -14.64 8.68 20.96
CA SER A 710 -13.56 8.56 19.98
C SER A 710 -14.02 7.88 18.68
N LEU A 711 -14.85 6.84 18.77
CA LEU A 711 -15.37 6.15 17.60
C LEU A 711 -16.43 6.95 16.86
N THR A 712 -17.28 7.68 17.58
CA THR A 712 -18.31 8.52 16.94
C THR A 712 -17.70 9.75 16.28
N GLU A 713 -16.68 10.37 16.86
CA GLU A 713 -15.95 11.50 16.26
C GLU A 713 -15.19 11.10 14.99
N ARG A 714 -14.69 9.87 14.92
CA ARG A 714 -13.94 9.34 13.77
C ARG A 714 -14.83 8.81 12.65
N ALA A 715 -16.07 8.43 12.95
CA ALA A 715 -16.99 7.92 11.95
C ALA A 715 -17.41 9.05 11.00
N ARG A 716 -17.20 8.86 9.70
CA ARG A 716 -17.69 9.78 8.66
C ARG A 716 -19.19 9.53 8.44
N PHE A 717 -20.00 9.87 9.44
CA PHE A 717 -21.45 9.73 9.36
C PHE A 717 -22.05 10.91 8.58
N TYR A 718 -22.10 10.80 7.24
CA TYR A 718 -22.95 11.65 6.43
C TYR A 718 -24.33 10.99 6.34
N LEU A 719 -25.33 11.62 6.97
CA LEU A 719 -26.75 11.27 6.84
C LEU A 719 -27.27 11.61 5.44
#